data_AF-A0AA87ZHC2-F1
#
_entry.id   AF-A0AA87ZHC2-F1
#
_cell.length_a   1.000
_cell.length_b   1.000
_cell.length_c   1.000
_cell.angle_alpha   90.00
_cell.angle_beta   90.00
_cell.angle_gamma   90.00
#
_symmetry.space_group_name_H-M   'P 1'
#
loop_
_entity.id
_entity.type
_entity.pdbx_description
1 polymer ?
#
loop_
_entity_poly.entity_id
_entity_poly.type
_entity_poly.pdbx_seq_one_letter_code
_entity_poly.pdbx_strand_id
1 'polypeptide(L)'
;MQYDHTLPQLPNAQPHMVKVEAADDNPGPRKHHANLLPSGKLQPGGRSLDPSKDLAAYGYGSVAWKQRMEHWKQNQHSNLSIQNGDDPPEHDPPLMDEARQPLSRKYAISSSQINPYRIIIIIRLVVLGFFLHYRLTHPVKDAYKLWVTSVICEVWFALSWILDQFPKWLPVERETYLHRLSLRYEKEGQASQLRAVDIFVTTVDPMKEPPIVTANTVLSILAVDYPVEKVSCYVSDDGAAMLTFEALSETSEFARKWVPFCKKFSIEPRAPEWYFANKVDYLNDKDKPVLPSFIKERRAIKREYEEFKVRINALVAKAQKVPEQGWTMQDGTPWPGNNVGDHLGMIQVFLGHSGGHDTNRNELPRLVYISREKRPRFNHHKKAGAMNALVRVSAVLTNAPYILNLDCDHYINNSKTLREAMCFMMDPLLGKRVCYVQFPQRFDGIDKHDRYANRNTVFFDINMKGLDGIQGPIYVGTGCVFRRQALYGFGTPKTKKSTNRTCNCWPKWGCCLGKGEKKKAEKINSWKGEALQGSEEGIKVVEGETSSTSLISEQKLEKKYGQSSVFVTSTLQIEDGGTPKGESYVASLFKEAIHVISCGYEAKTEWGKEIGWIYGSVTEDILTGFKMHCHGWRSIYCVPTRPAFKGSARINLSDRLHQVLRWALGSVEIFLSRHCPLWYGYGGGLKWLERVSYINATVYPWTSIPLVAYCTLPAVCLLTGKFIIPELSNTASLWFVSLFMCIFATSILEMRWSGVGIDEWWRNEQFWVIGGVSAHLFAVFQGLLKVIAGVNTHFNVTSKSGSGSGSDDDRHLSSELYALKWTTLLIPPTTLLIINLIAIVVGVSKALNNAYVTWGPLFGKLLFAFWVIVHLYPFLKGLLGRHNRTPTIVIVWPVAPTGLRTHRVPKVADPVGSPRAPGPAGNTYK
;
A
#
# COMPACT_ATOMS: atom_id res chain seq x y z
N MET A 1 -37.19 -19.81 -66.53
CA MET A 1 -37.38 -21.24 -66.22
C MET A 1 -37.52 -21.40 -64.71
N GLN A 2 -38.75 -21.44 -64.22
CA GLN A 2 -39.93 -20.98 -64.96
C GLN A 2 -40.73 -20.13 -63.99
N TYR A 3 -40.32 -18.86 -63.95
CA TYR A 3 -40.99 -17.74 -64.63
C TYR A 3 -42.17 -17.27 -63.79
N ASP A 4 -42.09 -15.98 -63.44
CA ASP A 4 -43.24 -15.07 -63.33
C ASP A 4 -44.24 -15.33 -62.18
N HIS A 5 -44.80 -14.35 -61.48
CA HIS A 5 -45.17 -12.96 -61.76
C HIS A 5 -45.24 -12.25 -60.36
N THR A 6 -45.18 -10.94 -60.13
CA THR A 6 -45.38 -9.75 -60.97
C THR A 6 -44.89 -8.52 -60.18
N LEU A 7 -44.19 -7.64 -60.91
CA LEU A 7 -43.95 -6.19 -60.74
C LEU A 7 -45.27 -5.37 -60.64
N PRO A 8 -45.33 -4.00 -60.62
CA PRO A 8 -44.27 -3.01 -60.93
C PRO A 8 -44.24 -1.68 -60.13
N GLN A 9 -43.26 -0.84 -60.51
CA GLN A 9 -43.36 0.60 -60.81
C GLN A 9 -43.01 1.68 -59.76
N LEU A 10 -41.85 2.30 -60.03
CA LEU A 10 -41.52 3.74 -59.94
C LEU A 10 -42.63 4.62 -60.56
N PRO A 11 -42.79 5.91 -60.19
CA PRO A 11 -42.04 6.96 -60.92
C PRO A 11 -41.63 8.22 -60.11
N ASN A 12 -40.75 8.98 -60.77
CA ASN A 12 -40.34 10.36 -60.53
C ASN A 12 -41.50 11.36 -60.33
N ALA A 13 -41.12 12.51 -59.73
CA ALA A 13 -41.44 13.90 -60.11
C ALA A 13 -42.11 14.77 -59.04
N GLN A 14 -41.51 15.97 -58.89
CA GLN A 14 -42.07 17.26 -58.38
C GLN A 14 -43.40 17.63 -59.12
N PRO A 15 -44.12 18.78 -58.88
CA PRO A 15 -43.70 20.08 -58.31
C PRO A 15 -44.80 20.95 -57.58
N HIS A 16 -44.40 22.19 -57.24
CA HIS A 16 -45.19 23.43 -56.96
C HIS A 16 -46.07 23.52 -55.68
N MET A 17 -45.90 24.48 -54.76
CA MET A 17 -46.01 25.97 -54.74
C MET A 17 -47.36 26.47 -54.16
N VAL A 18 -47.30 27.62 -53.45
CA VAL A 18 -48.36 28.56 -52.95
C VAL A 18 -48.43 28.62 -51.41
N LYS A 19 -47.86 29.63 -50.71
CA LYS A 19 -48.28 31.04 -50.42
C LYS A 19 -49.60 31.16 -49.65
N VAL A 20 -49.67 31.96 -48.57
CA VAL A 20 -50.23 33.33 -48.48
C VAL A 20 -49.99 33.84 -47.02
N GLU A 21 -49.19 34.91 -46.80
CA GLU A 21 -49.53 36.33 -46.47
C GLU A 21 -49.91 36.60 -45.00
N ALA A 22 -49.71 37.77 -44.37
CA ALA A 22 -48.90 39.00 -44.59
C ALA A 22 -49.12 39.97 -43.38
N ALA A 23 -48.46 41.14 -43.47
CA ALA A 23 -48.63 42.42 -42.75
C ALA A 23 -47.80 42.65 -41.46
N ASP A 24 -47.27 43.84 -41.19
CA ASP A 24 -46.68 44.95 -41.97
C ASP A 24 -46.08 45.92 -40.92
N ASP A 25 -44.90 46.52 -41.19
CA ASP A 25 -44.70 47.98 -41.20
C ASP A 25 -43.21 48.41 -41.14
N ASN A 26 -42.89 49.37 -42.01
CA ASN A 26 -41.62 50.04 -42.32
C ASN A 26 -41.43 51.32 -41.43
N PRO A 27 -40.44 52.24 -41.61
CA PRO A 27 -39.42 52.40 -42.68
C PRO A 27 -37.96 52.71 -42.23
N GLY A 28 -37.01 52.73 -43.18
CA GLY A 28 -35.61 53.16 -43.02
C GLY A 28 -35.41 54.68 -42.84
N PRO A 29 -34.22 55.32 -43.09
CA PRO A 29 -33.15 54.89 -44.01
C PRO A 29 -31.66 55.31 -43.69
N ARG A 30 -30.75 55.00 -44.63
CA ARG A 30 -29.54 55.75 -45.09
C ARG A 30 -28.10 55.32 -44.70
N LYS A 31 -27.28 55.42 -45.76
CA LYS A 31 -25.84 55.20 -46.00
C LYS A 31 -24.92 56.21 -45.27
N HIS A 32 -23.71 55.80 -44.87
CA HIS A 32 -22.38 56.24 -45.38
C HIS A 32 -21.23 56.09 -44.34
N HIS A 33 -20.16 55.44 -44.82
CA HIS A 33 -18.72 55.60 -44.58
C HIS A 33 -18.13 56.40 -43.38
N ALA A 34 -17.08 55.76 -42.83
CA ALA A 34 -15.73 56.28 -42.51
C ALA A 34 -15.35 56.66 -41.06
N ASN A 35 -14.36 55.90 -40.56
CA ASN A 35 -13.10 56.32 -39.90
C ASN A 35 -13.14 57.21 -38.65
N LEU A 36 -12.73 56.66 -37.50
CA LEU A 36 -11.38 56.78 -36.90
C LEU A 36 -11.38 56.32 -35.42
N LEU A 37 -10.39 55.51 -35.08
CA LEU A 37 -9.96 55.04 -33.74
C LEU A 37 -9.55 56.21 -32.81
N PRO A 38 -9.29 56.06 -31.48
CA PRO A 38 -8.76 54.85 -30.83
C PRO A 38 -9.14 54.54 -29.34
N SER A 39 -8.80 53.30 -28.97
CA SER A 39 -8.23 52.86 -27.67
C SER A 39 -9.05 52.95 -26.37
N GLY A 40 -9.44 51.77 -25.88
CA GLY A 40 -9.85 51.51 -24.49
C GLY A 40 -9.76 50.02 -24.17
N LYS A 41 -8.80 49.65 -23.31
CA LYS A 41 -8.39 48.32 -22.85
C LYS A 41 -9.54 47.38 -22.41
N LEU A 42 -9.43 46.09 -22.74
CA LEU A 42 -10.12 45.00 -22.03
C LEU A 42 -9.21 43.76 -21.89
N GLN A 43 -9.18 43.23 -20.66
CA GLN A 43 -8.42 42.08 -20.19
C GLN A 43 -8.86 40.76 -20.88
N PRO A 44 -8.00 39.74 -21.02
CA PRO A 44 -8.46 38.42 -21.43
C PRO A 44 -8.91 37.62 -20.20
N GLY A 45 -10.21 37.61 -19.96
CA GLY A 45 -10.86 36.57 -19.17
C GLY A 45 -10.84 35.26 -19.97
N GLY A 46 -10.24 34.21 -19.41
CA GLY A 46 -10.29 32.87 -19.98
C GLY A 46 -11.72 32.34 -19.98
N ARG A 47 -12.29 32.10 -21.18
CA ARG A 47 -13.55 31.37 -21.33
C ARG A 47 -13.31 29.88 -21.08
N SER A 48 -14.10 29.28 -20.21
CA SER A 48 -14.25 27.83 -20.12
C SER A 48 -15.01 27.36 -21.38
N LEU A 49 -14.49 26.33 -22.04
CA LEU A 49 -15.11 25.73 -23.22
C LEU A 49 -16.40 25.00 -22.82
N ASP A 50 -17.47 25.22 -23.58
CA ASP A 50 -18.75 24.54 -23.42
C ASP A 50 -18.59 23.04 -23.70
N PRO A 51 -18.80 22.15 -22.70
CA PRO A 51 -18.57 20.71 -22.85
C PRO A 51 -19.61 20.01 -23.74
N SER A 52 -20.65 20.72 -24.20
CA SER A 52 -21.68 20.17 -25.09
C SER A 52 -21.32 20.25 -26.58
N LYS A 53 -20.19 20.86 -26.96
CA LYS A 53 -19.76 21.01 -28.36
C LYS A 53 -18.45 20.26 -28.63
N ASP A 54 -18.41 19.56 -29.76
CA ASP A 54 -17.22 18.84 -30.22
C ASP A 54 -16.07 19.83 -30.55
N LEU A 55 -14.83 19.45 -30.21
CA LEU A 55 -13.62 20.27 -30.41
C LEU A 55 -13.40 20.64 -31.88
N ALA A 56 -13.90 19.82 -32.80
CA ALA A 56 -13.90 20.09 -34.24
C ALA A 56 -14.69 21.36 -34.62
N ALA A 57 -15.73 21.72 -33.87
CA ALA A 57 -16.52 22.93 -34.11
C ALA A 57 -15.74 24.23 -33.83
N TYR A 58 -14.63 24.15 -33.07
CA TYR A 58 -13.70 25.25 -32.84
C TYR A 58 -12.56 25.29 -33.88
N GLY A 59 -12.59 24.41 -34.89
CA GLY A 59 -11.62 24.38 -36.00
C GLY A 59 -10.30 23.67 -35.69
N TYR A 60 -10.17 23.02 -34.54
CA TYR A 60 -9.00 22.20 -34.19
C TYR A 60 -8.91 20.98 -35.10
N GLY A 61 -7.76 20.82 -35.78
CA GLY A 61 -7.49 19.69 -36.69
C GLY A 61 -7.83 19.93 -38.17
N SER A 62 -8.37 21.10 -38.55
CA SER A 62 -8.60 21.45 -39.97
C SER A 62 -7.30 21.81 -40.72
N VAL A 63 -7.28 21.66 -42.05
CA VAL A 63 -6.13 22.05 -42.90
C VAL A 63 -5.78 23.54 -42.72
N ALA A 64 -6.77 24.38 -42.43
CA ALA A 64 -6.61 25.81 -42.13
C ALA A 64 -5.95 26.09 -40.76
N TRP A 65 -6.00 25.15 -39.80
CA TRP A 65 -5.24 25.21 -38.55
C TRP A 65 -3.76 24.91 -38.81
N LYS A 66 -3.48 23.86 -39.60
CA LYS A 66 -2.11 23.48 -39.96
C LYS A 66 -1.40 24.58 -40.75
N GLN A 67 -2.08 25.20 -41.73
CA GLN A 67 -1.55 26.35 -42.48
C GLN A 67 -1.31 27.59 -41.62
N ARG A 68 -2.19 27.90 -40.65
CA ARG A 68 -1.95 29.00 -39.69
C ARG A 68 -0.75 28.73 -38.79
N MET A 69 -0.55 27.48 -38.39
CA MET A 69 0.58 27.07 -37.56
C MET A 69 1.91 27.12 -38.34
N GLU A 70 1.89 26.78 -39.63
CA GLU A 70 3.04 26.91 -40.53
C GLU A 70 3.36 28.37 -40.86
N HIS A 71 2.34 29.22 -41.12
CA HIS A 71 2.52 30.65 -41.32
C HIS A 71 3.04 31.37 -40.07
N TRP A 72 2.65 30.91 -38.87
CA TRP A 72 3.18 31.40 -37.60
C TRP A 72 4.65 30.96 -37.39
N LYS A 73 5.01 29.73 -37.76
CA LYS A 73 6.41 29.26 -37.75
C LYS A 73 7.30 30.03 -38.72
N GLN A 74 6.82 30.34 -39.92
CA GLN A 74 7.55 31.16 -40.90
C GLN A 74 7.77 32.60 -40.40
N ASN A 75 6.77 33.21 -39.78
CA ASN A 75 6.93 34.54 -39.18
C ASN A 75 7.94 34.55 -38.01
N GLN A 76 8.04 33.46 -37.23
CA GLN A 76 9.10 33.35 -36.22
C GLN A 76 10.50 33.24 -36.83
N HIS A 77 10.67 32.47 -37.91
CA HIS A 77 11.95 32.39 -38.61
C HIS A 77 12.37 33.72 -39.25
N SER A 78 11.42 34.54 -39.73
CA SER A 78 11.72 35.88 -40.26
C SER A 78 12.13 36.91 -39.19
N ASN A 79 11.69 36.71 -37.94
CA ASN A 79 12.07 37.58 -36.81
C ASN A 79 13.41 37.19 -36.16
N LEU A 80 14.00 36.06 -36.57
CA LEU A 80 15.29 35.54 -36.07
C LEU A 80 16.48 35.87 -36.99
N SER A 81 16.25 36.52 -38.15
CA SER A 81 17.31 36.93 -39.08
C SER A 81 17.79 38.38 -38.92
N ILE A 82 17.33 39.10 -37.88
CA ILE A 82 17.83 40.45 -37.55
C ILE A 82 18.48 40.41 -36.17
N GLN A 83 19.70 39.87 -36.10
CA GLN A 83 20.72 40.22 -35.09
C GLN A 83 22.01 39.45 -35.43
N ASN A 84 22.83 40.06 -36.30
CA ASN A 84 24.27 39.74 -36.37
C ASN A 84 24.99 40.63 -35.36
N GLY A 85 25.77 40.03 -34.47
CA GLY A 85 26.64 40.71 -33.52
C GLY A 85 27.22 39.72 -32.50
N ASP A 86 28.54 39.57 -32.52
CA ASP A 86 29.35 38.53 -31.89
C ASP A 86 29.24 38.40 -30.35
N ASP A 87 29.02 37.16 -29.88
CA ASP A 87 29.61 36.46 -28.70
C ASP A 87 28.62 35.40 -28.14
N PRO A 88 29.04 34.17 -27.76
CA PRO A 88 28.12 33.12 -27.37
C PRO A 88 27.92 33.05 -25.85
N PRO A 89 26.70 33.26 -25.31
CA PRO A 89 26.30 32.69 -24.04
C PRO A 89 25.55 31.37 -24.30
N GLU A 90 26.06 30.32 -23.66
CA GLU A 90 25.49 29.00 -23.51
C GLU A 90 24.05 29.09 -22.93
N HIS A 91 23.04 29.15 -23.80
CA HIS A 91 21.63 29.15 -23.41
C HIS A 91 20.90 27.99 -24.08
N ASP A 92 20.44 27.04 -23.26
CA ASP A 92 19.51 25.99 -23.66
C ASP A 92 18.35 26.58 -24.50
N PRO A 93 17.96 25.94 -25.61
CA PRO A 93 16.85 26.43 -26.43
C PRO A 93 15.57 26.50 -25.57
N PRO A 94 14.72 27.52 -25.78
CA PRO A 94 13.53 27.73 -24.95
C PRO A 94 12.61 26.51 -25.04
N LEU A 95 12.54 25.71 -23.96
CA LEU A 95 11.51 24.70 -23.80
C LEU A 95 10.13 25.36 -24.02
N MET A 96 9.28 24.75 -24.86
CA MET A 96 7.87 25.16 -25.03
C MET A 96 7.19 25.36 -23.66
N ASP A 97 6.34 26.38 -23.54
CA ASP A 97 5.70 26.75 -22.27
C ASP A 97 4.88 25.61 -21.63
N GLU A 98 4.32 24.71 -22.44
CA GLU A 98 3.60 23.51 -21.99
C GLU A 98 4.52 22.52 -21.27
N ALA A 99 5.77 22.40 -21.73
CA ALA A 99 6.77 21.54 -21.11
C ALA A 99 7.31 22.13 -19.80
N ARG A 100 6.94 23.35 -19.39
CA ARG A 100 7.27 23.93 -18.06
C ARG A 100 6.18 23.69 -17.01
N GLN A 101 5.02 23.17 -17.42
CA GLN A 101 3.89 22.90 -16.52
C GLN A 101 4.19 21.80 -15.48
N PRO A 102 3.49 21.79 -14.33
CA PRO A 102 3.69 20.76 -13.32
C PRO A 102 3.32 19.37 -13.86
N LEU A 103 4.15 18.36 -13.51
CA LEU A 103 3.97 16.97 -13.95
C LEU A 103 2.92 16.22 -13.13
N SER A 104 2.59 16.75 -11.95
CA SER A 104 1.56 16.21 -11.07
C SER A 104 0.80 17.34 -10.39
N ARG A 105 -0.43 17.05 -9.96
CA ARG A 105 -1.26 17.97 -9.17
C ARG A 105 -1.57 17.33 -7.83
N LYS A 106 -1.44 18.12 -6.76
CA LYS A 106 -1.96 17.79 -5.43
C LYS A 106 -3.21 18.62 -5.22
N TYR A 107 -4.34 17.99 -4.89
CA TYR A 107 -5.55 18.71 -4.51
C TYR A 107 -6.11 18.14 -3.21
N ALA A 108 -6.75 19.02 -2.43
CA ALA A 108 -7.42 18.63 -1.21
C ALA A 108 -8.82 18.09 -1.55
N ILE A 109 -9.34 17.23 -0.70
CA ILE A 109 -10.75 16.82 -0.77
C ILE A 109 -11.64 18.06 -0.64
N SER A 110 -12.79 18.05 -1.34
CA SER A 110 -13.74 19.15 -1.33
C SER A 110 -14.07 19.61 0.09
N SER A 111 -14.01 20.92 0.32
CA SER A 111 -14.34 21.54 1.61
C SER A 111 -15.74 21.17 2.11
N SER A 112 -16.69 20.94 1.19
CA SER A 112 -18.06 20.53 1.52
C SER A 112 -18.16 19.12 2.14
N GLN A 113 -17.18 18.25 1.90
CA GLN A 113 -17.14 16.90 2.45
C GLN A 113 -16.25 16.83 3.70
N ILE A 114 -15.09 17.50 3.68
CA ILE A 114 -14.08 17.36 4.74
C ILE A 114 -14.37 18.25 5.97
N ASN A 115 -14.95 19.43 5.79
CA ASN A 115 -15.21 20.33 6.93
C ASN A 115 -16.28 19.75 7.88
N PRO A 116 -17.41 19.18 7.41
CA PRO A 116 -18.35 18.48 8.29
C PRO A 116 -17.69 17.33 9.05
N TYR A 117 -16.83 16.55 8.39
CA TYR A 117 -16.06 15.47 9.02
C TYR A 117 -15.16 15.98 10.16
N ARG A 118 -14.42 17.08 9.93
CA ARG A 118 -13.59 17.69 10.98
C ARG A 118 -14.41 18.19 12.17
N ILE A 119 -15.53 18.86 11.89
CA ILE A 119 -16.42 19.38 12.93
C ILE A 119 -16.95 18.24 13.80
N ILE A 120 -17.46 17.15 13.18
CA ILE A 120 -18.02 16.03 13.95
C ILE A 120 -16.97 15.30 14.77
N ILE A 121 -15.71 15.20 14.30
CA ILE A 121 -14.61 14.59 15.08
C ILE A 121 -14.31 15.41 16.32
N ILE A 122 -14.29 16.75 16.21
CA ILE A 122 -14.06 17.63 17.36
C ILE A 122 -15.24 17.55 18.35
N ILE A 123 -16.48 17.56 17.85
CA ILE A 123 -17.67 17.36 18.70
C ILE A 123 -17.57 16.00 19.41
N ARG A 124 -17.21 14.94 18.68
CA ARG A 124 -17.02 13.60 19.24
C ARG A 124 -15.95 13.58 20.33
N LEU A 125 -14.84 14.29 20.14
CA LEU A 125 -13.77 14.40 21.13
C LEU A 125 -14.27 15.08 22.42
N VAL A 126 -15.05 16.15 22.29
CA VAL A 126 -15.66 16.86 23.44
C VAL A 126 -16.65 15.97 24.18
N VAL A 127 -17.57 15.33 23.44
CA VAL A 127 -18.55 14.39 24.00
C VAL A 127 -17.86 13.21 24.70
N LEU A 128 -16.79 12.68 24.10
CA LEU A 128 -15.98 11.62 24.70
C LEU A 128 -15.31 12.07 26.01
N GLY A 129 -14.84 13.31 26.07
CA GLY A 129 -14.29 13.91 27.30
C GLY A 129 -15.32 13.97 28.43
N PHE A 130 -16.53 14.46 28.14
CA PHE A 130 -17.63 14.49 29.13
C PHE A 130 -18.08 13.07 29.53
N PHE A 131 -18.16 12.15 28.56
CA PHE A 131 -18.47 10.75 28.82
C PHE A 131 -17.45 10.12 29.79
N LEU A 132 -16.15 10.25 29.52
CA LEU A 132 -15.10 9.69 30.37
C LEU A 132 -15.06 10.36 31.75
N HIS A 133 -15.25 11.68 31.82
CA HIS A 133 -15.32 12.39 33.09
C HIS A 133 -16.50 11.90 33.94
N TYR A 134 -17.68 11.73 33.33
CA TYR A 134 -18.83 11.15 34.01
C TYR A 134 -18.54 9.73 34.50
N ARG A 135 -17.94 8.89 33.63
CA ARG A 135 -17.59 7.51 33.96
C ARG A 135 -16.64 7.42 35.15
N LEU A 136 -15.62 8.29 35.22
CA LEU A 136 -14.63 8.32 36.31
C LEU A 136 -15.19 8.86 37.64
N THR A 137 -16.14 9.79 37.59
CA THR A 137 -16.73 10.41 38.79
C THR A 137 -17.87 9.60 39.42
N HIS A 138 -18.44 8.63 38.69
CA HIS A 138 -19.57 7.81 39.14
C HIS A 138 -19.20 6.31 39.21
N PRO A 139 -18.45 5.87 40.24
CA PRO A 139 -18.08 4.48 40.40
C PRO A 139 -19.26 3.60 40.84
N VAL A 140 -19.35 2.40 40.26
CA VAL A 140 -20.35 1.40 40.67
C VAL A 140 -19.82 0.59 41.85
N LYS A 141 -20.22 0.95 43.06
CA LYS A 141 -19.73 0.33 44.31
C LYS A 141 -20.01 -1.18 44.38
N ASP A 142 -21.18 -1.62 43.94
CA ASP A 142 -21.60 -3.03 43.97
C ASP A 142 -20.77 -3.94 43.04
N ALA A 143 -20.13 -3.35 42.05
CA ALA A 143 -19.36 -4.04 41.01
C ALA A 143 -18.01 -3.37 40.74
N TYR A 144 -17.36 -2.84 41.80
CA TYR A 144 -16.20 -1.96 41.66
C TYR A 144 -15.08 -2.53 40.78
N LYS A 145 -14.72 -3.82 40.95
CA LYS A 145 -13.70 -4.48 40.13
C LYS A 145 -14.07 -4.53 38.63
N LEU A 146 -15.33 -4.84 38.31
CA LEU A 146 -15.81 -4.88 36.92
C LEU A 146 -15.88 -3.47 36.31
N TRP A 147 -16.29 -2.49 37.12
CA TRP A 147 -16.31 -1.08 36.72
C TRP A 147 -14.91 -0.57 36.41
N VAL A 148 -13.93 -0.79 37.30
CA VAL A 148 -12.53 -0.39 37.08
C VAL A 148 -12.00 -0.98 35.77
N THR A 149 -12.19 -2.28 35.54
CA THR A 149 -11.76 -2.93 34.30
C THR A 149 -12.39 -2.28 33.07
N SER A 150 -13.70 -1.99 33.11
CA SER A 150 -14.38 -1.33 31.99
C SER A 150 -13.84 0.07 31.72
N VAL A 151 -13.67 0.90 32.76
CA VAL A 151 -13.18 2.27 32.61
C VAL A 151 -11.76 2.30 32.08
N ILE A 152 -10.88 1.40 32.52
CA ILE A 152 -9.52 1.27 31.98
C ILE A 152 -9.57 0.92 30.48
N CYS A 153 -10.42 -0.02 30.08
CA CYS A 153 -10.59 -0.38 28.67
C CYS A 153 -11.15 0.80 27.85
N GLU A 154 -12.17 1.50 28.36
CA GLU A 154 -12.79 2.65 27.71
C GLU A 154 -11.77 3.81 27.52
N VAL A 155 -10.95 4.09 28.53
CA VAL A 155 -9.86 5.09 28.43
C VAL A 155 -8.82 4.67 27.40
N TRP A 156 -8.44 3.39 27.36
CA TRP A 156 -7.51 2.89 26.35
C TRP A 156 -8.07 3.02 24.94
N PHE A 157 -9.34 2.65 24.72
CA PHE A 157 -9.97 2.80 23.40
C PHE A 157 -10.13 4.26 23.00
N ALA A 158 -10.39 5.16 23.93
CA ALA A 158 -10.40 6.59 23.66
C ALA A 158 -9.03 7.07 23.16
N LEU A 159 -7.94 6.68 23.83
CA LEU A 159 -6.58 7.00 23.40
C LEU A 159 -6.25 6.38 22.03
N SER A 160 -6.56 5.10 21.84
CA SER A 160 -6.36 4.40 20.57
C SER A 160 -7.14 5.07 19.43
N TRP A 161 -8.37 5.52 19.68
CA TRP A 161 -9.18 6.23 18.70
C TRP A 161 -8.60 7.60 18.34
N ILE A 162 -8.11 8.37 19.32
CA ILE A 162 -7.46 9.67 19.08
C ILE A 162 -6.21 9.49 18.20
N LEU A 163 -5.36 8.52 18.54
CA LEU A 163 -4.14 8.21 17.79
C LEU A 163 -4.43 7.77 16.36
N ASP A 164 -5.53 7.06 16.14
CA ASP A 164 -5.95 6.59 14.82
C ASP A 164 -6.63 7.68 13.98
N GLN A 165 -7.44 8.56 14.58
CA GLN A 165 -8.22 9.56 13.85
C GLN A 165 -7.43 10.78 13.41
N PHE A 166 -6.56 11.32 14.26
CA PHE A 166 -5.84 12.55 13.93
C PHE A 166 -4.96 12.46 12.68
N PRO A 167 -4.28 11.33 12.38
CA PRO A 167 -3.58 11.19 11.11
C PRO A 167 -4.46 11.32 9.87
N LYS A 168 -5.79 11.13 9.99
CA LYS A 168 -6.77 11.30 8.91
C LYS A 168 -7.23 12.74 8.69
N TRP A 169 -6.66 13.72 9.40
CA TRP A 169 -7.16 15.12 9.42
C TRP A 169 -7.05 15.85 8.07
N LEU A 170 -6.04 15.52 7.26
CA LEU A 170 -5.69 16.21 6.02
C LEU A 170 -5.62 15.26 4.84
N PRO A 171 -6.71 14.57 4.45
CA PRO A 171 -6.66 13.69 3.31
C PRO A 171 -6.47 14.50 2.01
N VAL A 172 -5.64 13.96 1.12
CA VAL A 172 -5.30 14.59 -0.16
C VAL A 172 -5.34 13.55 -1.27
N GLU A 173 -5.55 14.04 -2.48
CA GLU A 173 -5.48 13.25 -3.69
C GLU A 173 -4.49 13.85 -4.68
N ARG A 174 -4.04 13.00 -5.60
CA ARG A 174 -3.02 13.35 -6.57
C ARG A 174 -3.33 12.79 -7.93
N GLU A 175 -3.04 13.61 -8.93
CA GLU A 175 -3.10 13.26 -10.34
C GLU A 175 -1.72 13.38 -10.98
N THR A 176 -1.48 12.53 -11.97
CA THR A 176 -0.26 12.51 -12.79
C THR A 176 -0.61 12.90 -14.23
N TYR A 177 0.28 13.63 -14.90
CA TYR A 177 0.11 14.06 -16.29
C TYR A 177 1.20 13.45 -17.16
N LEU A 178 0.98 12.22 -17.63
CA LEU A 178 1.96 11.45 -18.39
C LEU A 178 2.37 12.13 -19.71
N HIS A 179 1.44 12.78 -20.39
CA HIS A 179 1.72 13.53 -21.63
C HIS A 179 2.78 14.63 -21.42
N ARG A 180 2.71 15.35 -20.29
CA ARG A 180 3.70 16.41 -19.96
C ARG A 180 5.07 15.83 -19.63
N LEU A 181 5.10 14.63 -19.04
CA LEU A 181 6.36 13.92 -18.79
C LEU A 181 7.03 13.57 -20.12
N SER A 182 6.28 12.99 -21.05
CA SER A 182 6.80 12.63 -22.38
C SER A 182 7.24 13.86 -23.18
N LEU A 183 6.44 14.93 -23.22
CA LEU A 183 6.86 16.18 -23.89
C LEU A 183 8.17 16.76 -23.35
N ARG A 184 8.44 16.60 -22.05
CA ARG A 184 9.64 17.16 -21.41
C ARG A 184 10.87 16.27 -21.59
N TYR A 185 10.72 14.95 -21.41
CA TYR A 185 11.84 14.02 -21.31
C TYR A 185 11.97 13.02 -22.47
N GLU A 186 11.00 12.95 -23.37
CA GLU A 186 10.99 12.07 -24.55
C GLU A 186 10.76 12.91 -25.81
N LYS A 187 11.78 13.69 -26.19
CA LYS A 187 11.73 14.50 -27.41
C LYS A 187 11.91 13.61 -28.64
N GLU A 188 11.05 13.78 -29.64
CA GLU A 188 11.15 13.03 -30.89
C GLU A 188 12.52 13.26 -31.56
N GLY A 189 13.15 12.17 -32.02
CA GLY A 189 14.48 12.21 -32.64
C GLY A 189 15.67 12.33 -31.68
N GLN A 190 15.44 12.43 -30.36
CA GLN A 190 16.49 12.44 -29.33
C GLN A 190 16.41 11.21 -28.43
N ALA A 191 17.54 10.85 -27.80
CA ALA A 191 17.55 9.81 -26.78
C ALA A 191 16.67 10.20 -25.57
N SER A 192 15.93 9.23 -25.02
CA SER A 192 15.07 9.48 -23.87
C SER A 192 15.88 9.95 -22.66
N GLN A 193 15.45 11.08 -22.08
CA GLN A 193 16.01 11.65 -20.85
C GLN A 193 15.34 11.09 -19.59
N LEU A 194 14.45 10.10 -19.73
CA LEU A 194 13.90 9.37 -18.61
C LEU A 194 15.02 8.67 -17.83
N ARG A 195 14.91 8.70 -16.50
CA ARG A 195 15.90 8.10 -15.60
C ARG A 195 15.71 6.59 -15.52
N ALA A 196 16.79 5.86 -15.31
CA ALA A 196 16.75 4.41 -15.18
C ALA A 196 16.02 3.96 -13.90
N VAL A 197 15.40 2.78 -13.95
CA VAL A 197 14.70 2.12 -12.85
C VAL A 197 15.13 0.66 -12.78
N ASP A 198 15.70 0.26 -11.65
CA ASP A 198 15.91 -1.15 -11.33
C ASP A 198 14.68 -1.71 -10.62
N ILE A 199 14.20 -2.89 -11.00
CA ILE A 199 13.00 -3.52 -10.45
C ILE A 199 13.43 -4.80 -9.74
N PHE A 200 13.17 -4.89 -8.45
CA PHE A 200 13.58 -5.98 -7.58
C PHE A 200 12.41 -6.91 -7.29
N VAL A 201 12.63 -8.20 -7.50
CA VAL A 201 11.71 -9.29 -7.16
C VAL A 201 12.43 -10.25 -6.24
N THR A 202 11.87 -10.52 -5.06
CA THR A 202 12.44 -11.49 -4.11
C THR A 202 11.56 -12.73 -4.02
N THR A 203 12.17 -13.91 -4.11
CA THR A 203 11.52 -15.22 -3.91
C THR A 203 12.28 -16.00 -2.84
N VAL A 204 11.54 -16.76 -2.01
CA VAL A 204 12.14 -17.51 -0.89
C VAL A 204 12.35 -18.97 -1.23
N ASP A 205 11.33 -19.63 -1.80
CA ASP A 205 11.33 -21.07 -2.02
C ASP A 205 10.27 -21.41 -3.09
N PRO A 206 10.65 -22.04 -4.21
CA PRO A 206 9.73 -22.34 -5.30
C PRO A 206 8.63 -23.34 -4.92
N MET A 207 8.80 -24.12 -3.84
CA MET A 207 7.76 -25.03 -3.35
C MET A 207 6.66 -24.30 -2.56
N LYS A 208 6.98 -23.13 -1.98
CA LYS A 208 6.02 -22.29 -1.25
C LYS A 208 5.41 -21.22 -2.13
N GLU A 209 6.19 -20.77 -3.11
CA GLU A 209 5.87 -19.71 -4.06
C GLU A 209 6.04 -20.26 -5.48
N PRO A 210 4.97 -20.79 -6.10
CA PRO A 210 5.08 -21.54 -7.35
C PRO A 210 5.84 -20.73 -8.43
N PRO A 211 6.80 -21.35 -9.16
CA PRO A 211 7.63 -20.63 -10.13
C PRO A 211 6.82 -19.91 -11.22
N ILE A 212 5.65 -20.45 -11.59
CA ILE A 212 4.75 -19.82 -12.56
C ILE A 212 4.24 -18.45 -12.10
N VAL A 213 4.06 -18.23 -10.80
CA VAL A 213 3.64 -16.94 -10.24
C VAL A 213 4.79 -15.94 -10.39
N THR A 214 6.00 -16.34 -10.00
CA THR A 214 7.22 -15.53 -10.18
C THR A 214 7.46 -15.20 -11.66
N ALA A 215 7.29 -16.17 -12.56
CA ALA A 215 7.42 -15.98 -14.00
C ALA A 215 6.43 -14.94 -14.54
N ASN A 216 5.17 -15.01 -14.13
CA ASN A 216 4.14 -14.03 -14.53
C ASN A 216 4.48 -12.61 -14.06
N THR A 217 4.99 -12.47 -12.83
CA THR A 217 5.47 -11.18 -12.30
C THR A 217 6.64 -10.66 -13.14
N VAL A 218 7.65 -11.48 -13.42
CA VAL A 218 8.80 -11.12 -14.27
C VAL A 218 8.36 -10.72 -15.68
N LEU A 219 7.47 -11.48 -16.31
CA LEU A 219 6.92 -11.16 -17.64
C LEU A 219 6.18 -9.82 -17.65
N SER A 220 5.44 -9.51 -16.60
CA SER A 220 4.75 -8.22 -16.47
C SER A 220 5.73 -7.05 -16.35
N ILE A 221 6.89 -7.29 -15.71
CA ILE A 221 7.97 -6.31 -15.53
C ILE A 221 8.70 -6.06 -16.85
N LEU A 222 9.03 -7.11 -17.59
CA LEU A 222 9.75 -6.98 -18.88
C LEU A 222 8.89 -6.31 -19.97
N ALA A 223 7.56 -6.31 -19.81
CA ALA A 223 6.59 -5.76 -20.75
C ALA A 223 6.06 -4.36 -20.37
N VAL A 224 6.71 -3.64 -19.45
CA VAL A 224 6.33 -2.26 -19.09
C VAL A 224 6.49 -1.27 -20.25
N ASP A 225 5.68 -0.20 -20.21
CA ASP A 225 5.79 0.93 -21.14
C ASP A 225 6.85 1.91 -20.62
N TYR A 226 8.11 1.58 -20.90
CA TYR A 226 9.29 2.40 -20.59
C TYR A 226 10.42 2.07 -21.58
N PRO A 227 11.39 2.97 -21.80
CA PRO A 227 12.55 2.68 -22.66
C PRO A 227 13.33 1.46 -22.17
N VAL A 228 13.70 0.57 -23.10
CA VAL A 228 14.25 -0.77 -22.79
C VAL A 228 15.61 -0.68 -22.10
N GLU A 229 16.41 0.32 -22.47
CA GLU A 229 17.73 0.62 -21.93
C GLU A 229 17.69 1.23 -20.52
N LYS A 230 16.50 1.62 -20.05
CA LYS A 230 16.29 2.26 -18.74
C LYS A 230 15.64 1.34 -17.71
N VAL A 231 15.19 0.14 -18.09
CA VAL A 231 14.59 -0.83 -17.17
C VAL A 231 15.50 -2.03 -17.01
N SER A 232 15.73 -2.46 -15.77
CA SER A 232 16.42 -3.72 -15.47
C SER A 232 15.67 -4.48 -14.39
N CYS A 233 15.41 -5.76 -14.62
CA CYS A 233 14.73 -6.65 -13.68
C CYS A 233 15.76 -7.51 -12.95
N TYR A 234 15.71 -7.50 -11.63
CA TYR A 234 16.55 -8.29 -10.75
C TYR A 234 15.69 -9.25 -9.94
N VAL A 235 15.98 -10.55 -10.04
CA VAL A 235 15.29 -11.60 -9.28
C VAL A 235 16.28 -12.17 -8.27
N SER A 236 16.02 -11.95 -6.98
CA SER A 236 16.78 -12.54 -5.89
C SER A 236 16.09 -13.82 -5.40
N ASP A 237 16.83 -14.93 -5.43
CA ASP A 237 16.38 -16.22 -4.94
C ASP A 237 17.12 -16.60 -3.65
N ASP A 238 16.41 -16.47 -2.52
CA ASP A 238 16.90 -16.87 -1.21
C ASP A 238 16.92 -18.40 -1.04
N GLY A 239 16.24 -19.17 -1.90
CA GLY A 239 16.24 -20.63 -1.84
C GLY A 239 17.42 -21.27 -2.56
N ALA A 240 18.14 -20.51 -3.40
CA ALA A 240 19.20 -20.99 -4.29
C ALA A 240 18.79 -22.25 -5.09
N ALA A 241 17.51 -22.32 -5.48
CA ALA A 241 16.91 -23.53 -6.01
C ALA A 241 17.09 -23.60 -7.53
N MET A 242 17.58 -24.74 -8.03
CA MET A 242 17.73 -24.97 -9.48
C MET A 242 16.41 -24.81 -10.23
N LEU A 243 15.28 -25.19 -9.62
CA LEU A 243 13.94 -25.00 -10.18
C LEU A 243 13.64 -23.53 -10.51
N THR A 244 13.98 -22.60 -9.62
CA THR A 244 13.77 -21.16 -9.86
C THR A 244 14.63 -20.70 -11.04
N PHE A 245 15.88 -21.16 -11.10
CA PHE A 245 16.82 -20.83 -12.16
C PHE A 245 16.36 -21.35 -13.53
N GLU A 246 16.00 -22.63 -13.65
CA GLU A 246 15.48 -23.23 -14.89
C GLU A 246 14.16 -22.57 -15.32
N ALA A 247 13.26 -22.28 -14.37
CA ALA A 247 12.01 -21.59 -14.65
C ALA A 247 12.24 -20.17 -15.18
N LEU A 248 13.24 -19.43 -14.67
CA LEU A 248 13.60 -18.11 -15.20
C LEU A 248 14.20 -18.19 -16.60
N SER A 249 14.99 -19.23 -16.88
CA SER A 249 15.52 -19.47 -18.23
C SER A 249 14.38 -19.66 -19.24
N GLU A 250 13.43 -20.56 -18.96
CA GLU A 250 12.22 -20.74 -19.79
C GLU A 250 11.38 -19.46 -19.90
N THR A 251 11.29 -18.69 -18.82
CA THR A 251 10.57 -17.42 -18.80
C THR A 251 11.23 -16.41 -19.73
N SER A 252 12.56 -16.39 -19.80
CA SER A 252 13.32 -15.48 -20.66
C SER A 252 13.04 -15.75 -22.15
N GLU A 253 12.95 -17.03 -22.54
CA GLU A 253 12.62 -17.43 -23.91
C GLU A 253 11.18 -17.09 -24.27
N PHE A 254 10.22 -17.32 -23.35
CA PHE A 254 8.84 -16.90 -23.59
C PHE A 254 8.71 -15.37 -23.66
N ALA A 255 9.49 -14.62 -22.87
CA ALA A 255 9.48 -13.15 -22.88
C ALA A 255 9.81 -12.58 -24.27
N ARG A 256 10.72 -13.21 -25.03
CA ARG A 256 11.07 -12.80 -26.41
C ARG A 256 9.86 -12.78 -27.35
N LYS A 257 8.86 -13.63 -27.11
CA LYS A 257 7.61 -13.69 -27.88
C LYS A 257 6.52 -12.80 -27.26
N TRP A 258 6.41 -12.79 -25.93
CA TRP A 258 5.36 -12.10 -25.20
C TRP A 258 5.50 -10.57 -25.19
N VAL A 259 6.72 -10.05 -24.96
CA VAL A 259 6.99 -8.60 -24.86
C VAL A 259 6.64 -7.84 -26.16
N PRO A 260 7.08 -8.27 -27.36
CA PRO A 260 6.70 -7.57 -28.59
C PRO A 260 5.20 -7.61 -28.85
N PHE A 261 4.53 -8.74 -28.58
CA PHE A 261 3.07 -8.85 -28.66
C PHE A 261 2.37 -7.86 -27.72
N CYS A 262 2.82 -7.80 -26.47
CA CYS A 262 2.34 -6.86 -25.47
C CYS A 262 2.45 -5.40 -25.93
N LYS A 263 3.64 -4.99 -26.36
CA LYS A 263 3.91 -3.59 -26.75
C LYS A 263 3.15 -3.21 -28.02
N LYS A 264 3.15 -4.07 -29.04
CA LYS A 264 2.48 -3.84 -30.33
C LYS A 264 0.98 -3.60 -30.18
N PHE A 265 0.29 -4.41 -29.37
CA PHE A 265 -1.17 -4.29 -29.20
C PHE A 265 -1.58 -3.53 -27.94
N SER A 266 -0.62 -3.05 -27.13
CA SER A 266 -0.88 -2.32 -25.88
C SER A 266 -1.87 -3.05 -24.95
N ILE A 267 -1.77 -4.38 -24.85
CA ILE A 267 -2.68 -5.19 -24.02
C ILE A 267 -2.42 -4.97 -22.53
N GLU A 268 -3.46 -5.11 -21.71
CA GLU A 268 -3.33 -5.11 -20.26
C GLU A 268 -4.33 -6.09 -19.61
N PRO A 269 -4.00 -6.75 -18.48
CA PRO A 269 -2.74 -6.67 -17.75
C PRO A 269 -1.56 -7.30 -18.50
N ARG A 270 -0.32 -7.00 -18.07
CA ARG A 270 0.91 -7.52 -18.69
C ARG A 270 1.29 -8.93 -18.22
N ALA A 271 0.65 -9.43 -17.17
CA ALA A 271 0.80 -10.81 -16.70
C ALA A 271 -0.07 -11.76 -17.56
N PRO A 272 0.51 -12.73 -18.27
CA PRO A 272 -0.22 -13.57 -19.22
C PRO A 272 -1.28 -14.48 -18.56
N GLU A 273 -1.01 -15.06 -17.38
CA GLU A 273 -2.00 -15.89 -16.66
C GLU A 273 -3.30 -15.10 -16.44
N TRP A 274 -3.17 -13.89 -15.90
CA TRP A 274 -4.31 -13.03 -15.59
C TRP A 274 -4.96 -12.44 -16.83
N TYR A 275 -4.17 -12.12 -17.87
CA TYR A 275 -4.71 -11.65 -19.15
C TYR A 275 -5.57 -12.72 -19.84
N PHE A 276 -5.09 -13.96 -19.91
CA PHE A 276 -5.81 -15.04 -20.58
C PHE A 276 -6.94 -15.64 -19.73
N ALA A 277 -6.87 -15.55 -18.40
CA ALA A 277 -7.94 -15.95 -17.48
C ALA A 277 -9.12 -14.96 -17.46
N ASN A 278 -8.90 -13.71 -17.88
CA ASN A 278 -9.93 -12.69 -17.84
C ASN A 278 -11.07 -13.01 -18.83
N LYS A 279 -12.30 -13.10 -18.32
CA LYS A 279 -13.51 -13.39 -19.11
C LYS A 279 -14.11 -12.15 -19.81
N VAL A 280 -13.51 -10.97 -19.64
CA VAL A 280 -13.93 -9.74 -20.32
C VAL A 280 -13.74 -9.90 -21.83
N ASP A 281 -14.69 -9.37 -22.60
CA ASP A 281 -14.63 -9.39 -24.06
C ASP A 281 -13.39 -8.64 -24.55
N TYR A 282 -12.40 -9.40 -25.01
CA TYR A 282 -11.11 -8.90 -25.47
C TYR A 282 -11.18 -8.21 -26.84
N LEU A 283 -12.38 -8.16 -27.46
CA LEU A 283 -12.65 -7.43 -28.69
C LEU A 283 -13.36 -6.09 -28.45
N ASN A 284 -13.89 -5.85 -27.24
CA ASN A 284 -14.68 -4.65 -26.92
C ASN A 284 -13.85 -3.48 -26.36
N ASP A 285 -12.69 -3.21 -26.97
CA ASP A 285 -12.02 -1.93 -26.72
C ASP A 285 -12.69 -0.86 -27.60
N LYS A 286 -13.62 -0.10 -27.00
CA LYS A 286 -14.47 0.89 -27.72
C LYS A 286 -13.67 1.96 -28.47
N ASP A 287 -12.39 2.11 -28.13
CA ASP A 287 -11.53 3.20 -28.60
C ASP A 287 -10.49 2.76 -29.64
N LYS A 288 -10.44 1.48 -30.05
CA LYS A 288 -9.47 0.99 -31.03
C LYS A 288 -10.08 0.04 -32.07
N PRO A 289 -9.84 0.24 -33.38
CA PRO A 289 -10.22 -0.73 -34.39
C PRO A 289 -9.43 -2.03 -34.16
N VAL A 290 -10.15 -3.16 -34.02
CA VAL A 290 -9.54 -4.48 -33.89
C VAL A 290 -8.79 -4.80 -35.18
N LEU A 291 -7.45 -4.74 -35.14
CA LEU A 291 -6.64 -5.16 -36.29
C LEU A 291 -6.92 -6.65 -36.58
N PRO A 292 -7.19 -7.04 -37.84
CA PRO A 292 -7.40 -8.45 -38.19
C PRO A 292 -6.23 -9.37 -37.79
N SER A 293 -5.01 -8.84 -37.77
CA SER A 293 -3.80 -9.52 -37.29
C SER A 293 -3.84 -9.87 -35.80
N PHE A 294 -4.52 -9.07 -34.98
CA PHE A 294 -4.60 -9.27 -33.52
C PHE A 294 -5.21 -10.63 -33.17
N ILE A 295 -6.30 -11.04 -33.81
CA ILE A 295 -6.99 -12.30 -33.49
C ILE A 295 -6.10 -13.51 -33.83
N LYS A 296 -5.34 -13.43 -34.92
CA LYS A 296 -4.41 -14.49 -35.35
C LYS A 296 -3.23 -14.57 -34.38
N GLU A 297 -2.57 -13.44 -34.10
CA GLU A 297 -1.40 -13.37 -33.22
C GLU A 297 -1.77 -13.72 -31.77
N ARG A 298 -2.90 -13.25 -31.24
CA ARG A 298 -3.39 -13.59 -29.89
C ARG A 298 -3.61 -15.09 -29.74
N ARG A 299 -4.19 -15.76 -30.74
CA ARG A 299 -4.38 -17.22 -30.71
C ARG A 299 -3.06 -17.97 -30.72
N ALA A 300 -2.09 -17.53 -31.51
CA ALA A 300 -0.75 -18.12 -31.53
C ALA A 300 -0.05 -17.97 -30.17
N ILE A 301 -0.02 -16.75 -29.62
CA ILE A 301 0.60 -16.47 -28.32
C ILE A 301 -0.10 -17.20 -27.17
N LYS A 302 -1.43 -17.38 -27.24
CA LYS A 302 -2.14 -18.20 -26.25
C LYS A 302 -1.65 -19.64 -26.23
N ARG A 303 -1.44 -20.26 -27.40
CA ARG A 303 -0.90 -21.64 -27.47
C ARG A 303 0.52 -21.71 -26.93
N GLU A 304 1.37 -20.78 -27.34
CA GLU A 304 2.74 -20.65 -26.83
C GLU A 304 2.78 -20.50 -25.30
N TYR A 305 1.82 -19.77 -24.73
CA TYR A 305 1.70 -19.62 -23.28
C TYR A 305 1.27 -20.91 -22.58
N GLU A 306 0.32 -21.66 -23.13
CA GLU A 306 -0.07 -22.96 -22.57
C GLU A 306 1.08 -23.98 -22.65
N GLU A 307 1.83 -24.00 -23.75
CA GLU A 307 3.03 -24.83 -23.87
C GLU A 307 4.11 -24.43 -22.87
N PHE A 308 4.32 -23.12 -22.67
CA PHE A 308 5.20 -22.60 -21.62
C PHE A 308 4.76 -23.07 -20.23
N LYS A 309 3.46 -23.01 -19.90
CA LYS A 309 2.92 -23.52 -18.63
C LYS A 309 3.21 -25.02 -18.45
N VAL A 310 3.03 -25.81 -19.50
CA VAL A 310 3.33 -27.26 -19.47
C VAL A 310 4.81 -27.49 -19.18
N ARG A 311 5.72 -26.75 -19.82
CA ARG A 311 7.17 -26.85 -19.55
C ARG A 311 7.51 -26.49 -18.11
N ILE A 312 6.97 -25.38 -17.58
CA ILE A 312 7.16 -25.01 -16.17
C ILE A 312 6.63 -26.10 -15.23
N ASN A 313 5.45 -26.66 -15.50
CA ASN A 313 4.89 -27.73 -14.67
C ASN A 313 5.74 -29.01 -14.72
N ALA A 314 6.34 -29.33 -15.87
CA ALA A 314 7.28 -30.44 -15.98
C ALA A 314 8.54 -30.20 -15.14
N LEU A 315 9.08 -28.97 -15.11
CA LEU A 315 10.19 -28.60 -14.23
C LEU A 315 9.81 -28.73 -12.75
N VAL A 316 8.63 -28.27 -12.35
CA VAL A 316 8.13 -28.40 -10.98
C VAL A 316 8.01 -29.87 -10.58
N ALA A 317 7.45 -30.72 -11.46
CA ALA A 317 7.33 -32.16 -11.20
C ALA A 317 8.71 -32.85 -11.10
N LYS A 318 9.67 -32.47 -11.96
CA LYS A 318 11.06 -32.94 -11.90
C LYS A 318 11.72 -32.56 -10.58
N ALA A 319 11.54 -31.32 -10.13
CA ALA A 319 12.14 -30.78 -8.92
C ALA A 319 11.65 -31.44 -7.62
N GLN A 320 10.49 -32.10 -7.62
CA GLN A 320 10.01 -32.87 -6.47
C GLN A 320 10.87 -34.11 -6.18
N LYS A 321 11.62 -34.61 -7.17
CA LYS A 321 12.51 -35.76 -7.06
C LYS A 321 13.96 -35.29 -7.05
N VAL A 322 14.46 -34.98 -5.85
CA VAL A 322 15.86 -34.55 -5.68
C VAL A 322 16.81 -35.74 -5.92
N PRO A 323 17.79 -35.63 -6.84
CA PRO A 323 18.79 -36.68 -7.04
C PRO A 323 19.68 -36.88 -5.80
N GLU A 324 20.10 -38.13 -5.54
CA GLU A 324 20.98 -38.45 -4.38
C GLU A 324 22.32 -37.72 -4.44
N GLN A 325 22.88 -37.56 -5.65
CA GLN A 325 24.15 -36.85 -5.87
C GLN A 325 23.99 -35.32 -5.92
N GLY A 326 22.78 -34.81 -5.67
CA GLY A 326 22.42 -33.40 -5.83
C GLY A 326 22.11 -33.02 -7.28
N TRP A 327 21.71 -31.77 -7.46
CA TRP A 327 21.41 -31.23 -8.78
C TRP A 327 22.68 -31.00 -9.59
N THR A 328 22.59 -31.22 -10.89
CA THR A 328 23.64 -30.96 -11.88
C THR A 328 23.13 -30.05 -12.98
N MET A 329 23.98 -29.14 -13.45
CA MET A 329 23.70 -28.27 -14.59
C MET A 329 23.77 -29.07 -15.90
N GLN A 330 23.27 -28.46 -16.99
CA GLN A 330 23.27 -29.09 -18.32
C GLN A 330 24.67 -29.36 -18.87
N ASP A 331 25.67 -28.61 -18.42
CA ASP A 331 27.09 -28.77 -18.77
C ASP A 331 27.79 -29.88 -17.94
N GLY A 332 27.05 -30.56 -17.05
CA GLY A 332 27.57 -31.62 -16.19
C GLY A 332 28.19 -31.15 -14.88
N THR A 333 28.26 -29.84 -14.62
CA THR A 333 28.79 -29.32 -13.36
C THR A 333 27.79 -29.46 -12.20
N PRO A 334 28.23 -29.64 -10.94
CA PRO A 334 27.33 -29.69 -9.81
C PRO A 334 26.69 -28.32 -9.54
N TRP A 335 25.40 -28.29 -9.22
CA TRP A 335 24.70 -27.06 -8.88
C TRP A 335 25.28 -26.43 -7.60
N PRO A 336 25.78 -25.18 -7.64
CA PRO A 336 26.41 -24.55 -6.48
C PRO A 336 25.49 -24.39 -5.28
N GLY A 337 24.18 -24.29 -5.51
CA GLY A 337 23.15 -24.14 -4.47
C GLY A 337 22.60 -25.46 -3.91
N ASN A 338 23.29 -26.59 -4.06
CA ASN A 338 22.84 -27.88 -3.53
C ASN A 338 22.62 -27.87 -2.01
N ASN A 339 23.40 -27.06 -1.27
CA ASN A 339 23.19 -26.79 0.15
C ASN A 339 22.70 -25.36 0.37
N VAL A 340 21.41 -25.19 0.68
CA VAL A 340 20.77 -23.87 0.87
C VAL A 340 21.38 -23.07 2.05
N GLY A 341 21.98 -23.74 3.03
CA GLY A 341 22.62 -23.10 4.19
C GLY A 341 24.11 -22.76 3.98
N ASP A 342 24.75 -23.34 2.97
CA ASP A 342 26.18 -23.17 2.67
C ASP A 342 26.41 -23.25 1.16
N HIS A 343 26.34 -22.12 0.48
CA HIS A 343 26.56 -22.01 -0.96
C HIS A 343 27.18 -20.68 -1.35
N LEU A 344 27.87 -20.70 -2.49
CA LEU A 344 28.47 -19.51 -3.09
C LEU A 344 27.39 -18.56 -3.65
N GLY A 345 27.73 -17.28 -3.74
CA GLY A 345 26.92 -16.30 -4.44
C GLY A 345 26.90 -16.57 -5.94
N MET A 346 25.73 -16.46 -6.57
CA MET A 346 25.51 -16.74 -7.99
C MET A 346 24.88 -15.51 -8.65
N ILE A 347 25.37 -15.14 -9.84
CA ILE A 347 24.81 -14.08 -10.66
C ILE A 347 24.73 -14.60 -12.10
N GLN A 348 23.54 -14.51 -12.70
CA GLN A 348 23.32 -14.85 -14.11
C GLN A 348 22.54 -13.74 -14.81
N VAL A 349 22.95 -13.36 -16.02
CA VAL A 349 22.21 -12.41 -16.86
C VAL A 349 21.58 -13.18 -18.03
N PHE A 350 20.25 -13.14 -18.13
CA PHE A 350 19.49 -13.88 -19.16
C PHE A 350 19.16 -13.01 -20.39
N LEU A 351 18.66 -11.79 -20.15
CA LEU A 351 18.25 -10.85 -21.19
C LEU A 351 19.05 -9.53 -21.06
N GLY A 352 18.95 -8.66 -22.06
CA GLY A 352 19.68 -7.41 -22.18
C GLY A 352 20.62 -7.44 -23.39
N HIS A 353 21.54 -6.48 -23.47
CA HIS A 353 22.45 -6.33 -24.62
C HIS A 353 23.22 -7.62 -24.99
N SER A 354 23.66 -8.40 -23.99
CA SER A 354 24.37 -9.67 -24.19
C SER A 354 23.46 -10.90 -24.27
N GLY A 355 22.15 -10.73 -24.04
CA GLY A 355 21.18 -11.82 -23.88
C GLY A 355 20.34 -12.10 -25.13
N GLY A 356 20.71 -11.58 -26.30
CA GLY A 356 19.99 -11.75 -27.57
C GLY A 356 18.74 -10.87 -27.71
N HIS A 357 18.13 -10.89 -28.90
CA HIS A 357 17.02 -10.00 -29.29
C HIS A 357 15.64 -10.67 -29.21
N ASP A 358 14.58 -9.87 -29.33
CA ASP A 358 13.20 -10.35 -29.51
C ASP A 358 12.98 -10.89 -30.94
N THR A 359 11.77 -11.40 -31.21
CA THR A 359 11.40 -11.91 -32.55
C THR A 359 11.48 -10.86 -33.67
N ASN A 360 11.46 -9.58 -33.32
CA ASN A 360 11.54 -8.44 -34.22
C ASN A 360 12.95 -7.82 -34.27
N ARG A 361 13.95 -8.48 -33.66
CA ARG A 361 15.35 -8.03 -33.52
C ARG A 361 15.55 -6.78 -32.66
N ASN A 362 14.63 -6.45 -31.76
CA ASN A 362 14.80 -5.40 -30.76
C ASN A 362 15.39 -5.95 -29.46
N GLU A 363 16.07 -5.10 -28.70
CA GLU A 363 16.56 -5.44 -27.37
C GLU A 363 15.41 -5.53 -26.35
N LEU A 364 15.54 -6.44 -25.38
CA LEU A 364 14.66 -6.54 -24.22
C LEU A 364 15.33 -5.95 -22.97
N PRO A 365 14.55 -5.53 -21.95
CA PRO A 365 15.09 -5.15 -20.66
C PRO A 365 15.96 -6.25 -20.06
N ARG A 366 17.03 -5.85 -19.35
CA ARG A 366 17.96 -6.80 -18.72
C ARG A 366 17.24 -7.62 -17.65
N LEU A 367 17.47 -8.93 -17.62
CA LEU A 367 16.99 -9.83 -16.57
C LEU A 367 18.19 -10.46 -15.85
N VAL A 368 18.37 -10.16 -14.57
CA VAL A 368 19.48 -10.63 -13.74
C VAL A 368 18.94 -11.52 -12.63
N TYR A 369 19.38 -12.78 -12.58
CA TYR A 369 19.17 -13.69 -11.47
C TYR A 369 20.33 -13.57 -10.49
N ILE A 370 20.00 -13.50 -9.20
CA ILE A 370 20.96 -13.40 -8.11
C ILE A 370 20.58 -14.38 -7.01
N SER A 371 21.56 -15.11 -6.50
CA SER A 371 21.48 -15.77 -5.21
C SER A 371 22.67 -15.32 -4.37
N ARG A 372 22.41 -14.87 -3.14
CA ARG A 372 23.45 -14.35 -2.25
C ARG A 372 24.28 -15.48 -1.67
N GLU A 373 25.52 -15.21 -1.29
CA GLU A 373 26.30 -16.20 -0.55
C GLU A 373 25.69 -16.44 0.84
N LYS A 374 25.56 -17.72 1.23
CA LYS A 374 25.09 -18.12 2.55
C LYS A 374 26.08 -19.08 3.19
N ARG A 375 26.24 -18.96 4.50
CA ARG A 375 27.19 -19.73 5.32
C ARG A 375 26.56 -19.96 6.70
N PRO A 376 26.71 -21.15 7.32
CA PRO A 376 26.01 -21.49 8.57
C PRO A 376 26.24 -20.55 9.76
N ARG A 377 27.39 -19.85 9.79
CA ARG A 377 27.78 -18.94 10.88
C ARG A 377 27.30 -17.50 10.69
N PHE A 378 26.66 -17.16 9.56
CA PHE A 378 26.25 -15.80 9.24
C PHE A 378 24.73 -15.66 9.31
N ASN A 379 24.25 -14.56 9.89
CA ASN A 379 22.83 -14.22 9.83
C ASN A 379 22.54 -13.51 8.50
N HIS A 380 21.54 -13.99 7.76
CA HIS A 380 21.25 -13.51 6.41
C HIS A 380 20.08 -12.51 6.34
N HIS A 381 19.44 -12.22 7.48
CA HIS A 381 18.42 -11.19 7.63
C HIS A 381 17.21 -11.32 6.69
N LYS A 382 16.90 -12.55 6.20
CA LYS A 382 15.76 -12.86 5.33
C LYS A 382 15.66 -11.86 4.15
N LYS A 383 14.45 -11.32 3.91
CA LYS A 383 14.15 -10.36 2.84
C LYS A 383 14.96 -9.06 2.96
N ALA A 384 15.14 -8.51 4.16
CA ALA A 384 15.91 -7.28 4.35
C ALA A 384 17.35 -7.41 3.82
N GLY A 385 18.01 -8.54 4.14
CA GLY A 385 19.34 -8.82 3.61
C GLY A 385 19.34 -9.07 2.09
N ALA A 386 18.28 -9.68 1.55
CA ALA A 386 18.12 -9.90 0.11
C ALA A 386 18.05 -8.57 -0.64
N MET A 387 17.19 -7.67 -0.14
CA MET A 387 17.04 -6.31 -0.67
C MET A 387 18.34 -5.51 -0.57
N ASN A 388 19.06 -5.58 0.56
CA ASN A 388 20.33 -4.87 0.71
C ASN A 388 21.41 -5.38 -0.25
N ALA A 389 21.52 -6.69 -0.47
CA ALA A 389 22.44 -7.22 -1.46
C ALA A 389 22.04 -6.80 -2.90
N LEU A 390 20.75 -6.80 -3.22
CA LEU A 390 20.23 -6.31 -4.50
C LEU A 390 20.58 -4.82 -4.73
N VAL A 391 20.47 -3.98 -3.69
CA VAL A 391 20.87 -2.57 -3.78
C VAL A 391 22.35 -2.44 -4.13
N ARG A 392 23.22 -3.23 -3.48
CA ARG A 392 24.67 -3.18 -3.71
C ARG A 392 25.04 -3.67 -5.10
N VAL A 393 24.57 -4.84 -5.47
CA VAL A 393 24.92 -5.47 -6.75
C VAL A 393 24.36 -4.70 -7.95
N SER A 394 23.14 -4.15 -7.87
CA SER A 394 22.62 -3.35 -8.98
C SER A 394 23.33 -2.00 -9.11
N ALA A 395 23.89 -1.45 -8.02
CA ALA A 395 24.77 -0.28 -8.11
C ALA A 395 26.07 -0.55 -8.88
N VAL A 396 26.55 -1.79 -8.88
CA VAL A 396 27.73 -2.20 -9.67
C VAL A 396 27.33 -2.45 -11.13
N LEU A 397 26.16 -3.05 -11.37
CA LEU A 397 25.78 -3.54 -12.71
C LEU A 397 25.07 -2.50 -13.61
N THR A 398 24.21 -1.64 -13.04
CA THR A 398 23.37 -0.68 -13.79
C THR A 398 23.31 0.70 -13.17
N ASN A 399 23.43 0.79 -11.84
CA ASN A 399 23.38 2.02 -11.04
C ASN A 399 22.16 2.92 -11.35
N ALA A 400 20.96 2.33 -11.36
CA ALA A 400 19.74 3.11 -11.58
C ALA A 400 19.42 4.01 -10.37
N PRO A 401 19.11 5.31 -10.55
CA PRO A 401 18.81 6.21 -9.44
C PRO A 401 17.51 5.87 -8.70
N TYR A 402 16.62 5.09 -9.32
CA TYR A 402 15.36 4.66 -8.75
C TYR A 402 15.25 3.13 -8.70
N ILE A 403 14.64 2.62 -7.64
CA ILE A 403 14.48 1.19 -7.38
C ILE A 403 13.00 0.90 -7.10
N LEU A 404 12.36 0.07 -7.90
CA LEU A 404 11.01 -0.45 -7.62
C LEU A 404 11.14 -1.78 -6.89
N ASN A 405 10.55 -1.91 -5.71
CA ASN A 405 10.44 -3.19 -5.01
C ASN A 405 9.10 -3.87 -5.27
N LEU A 406 9.12 -5.17 -5.60
CA LEU A 406 7.96 -6.04 -5.77
C LEU A 406 8.14 -7.41 -5.11
N ASP A 407 7.06 -7.90 -4.50
CA ASP A 407 6.96 -9.30 -4.11
C ASP A 407 6.69 -10.19 -5.32
N CYS A 408 7.11 -11.47 -5.26
CA CYS A 408 6.96 -12.41 -6.37
C CYS A 408 5.50 -12.66 -6.80
N ASP A 409 4.53 -12.37 -5.93
CA ASP A 409 3.09 -12.51 -6.16
C ASP A 409 2.40 -11.22 -6.58
N HIS A 410 3.13 -10.11 -6.75
CA HIS A 410 2.60 -8.83 -7.20
C HIS A 410 3.13 -8.46 -8.58
N TYR A 411 2.22 -8.41 -9.56
CA TYR A 411 2.54 -8.10 -10.95
C TYR A 411 2.12 -6.66 -11.31
N ILE A 412 2.70 -6.15 -12.40
CA ILE A 412 2.35 -4.84 -12.95
C ILE A 412 1.06 -4.97 -13.78
N ASN A 413 -0.02 -4.41 -13.26
CA ASN A 413 -1.32 -4.41 -13.93
C ASN A 413 -1.49 -3.22 -14.88
N ASN A 414 -0.98 -2.03 -14.51
CA ASN A 414 -0.93 -0.85 -15.38
C ASN A 414 0.50 -0.66 -15.90
N SER A 415 0.68 -0.75 -17.22
CA SER A 415 2.02 -0.66 -17.82
C SER A 415 2.67 0.73 -17.73
N LYS A 416 1.89 1.76 -17.41
CA LYS A 416 2.34 3.15 -17.27
C LYS A 416 2.80 3.50 -15.84
N THR A 417 2.75 2.55 -14.91
CA THR A 417 3.08 2.77 -13.49
C THR A 417 4.46 3.41 -13.27
N LEU A 418 5.48 3.01 -14.04
CA LEU A 418 6.81 3.62 -13.93
C LEU A 418 6.80 5.11 -14.34
N ARG A 419 6.07 5.44 -15.42
CA ARG A 419 5.89 6.81 -15.88
C ARG A 419 5.14 7.65 -14.84
N GLU A 420 4.12 7.09 -14.20
CA GLU A 420 3.40 7.75 -13.10
C GLU A 420 4.31 8.05 -11.92
N ALA A 421 5.18 7.12 -11.53
CA ALA A 421 6.16 7.36 -10.47
C ALA A 421 7.15 8.47 -10.86
N MET A 422 7.60 8.49 -12.12
CA MET A 422 8.52 9.51 -12.63
C MET A 422 7.91 10.91 -12.64
N CYS A 423 6.59 11.06 -12.84
CA CYS A 423 5.91 12.36 -12.70
C CYS A 423 6.13 13.00 -11.33
N PHE A 424 6.31 12.22 -10.26
CA PHE A 424 6.62 12.74 -8.93
C PHE A 424 8.12 12.85 -8.69
N MET A 425 8.89 11.82 -9.05
CA MET A 425 10.31 11.71 -8.71
C MET A 425 11.20 12.65 -9.54
N MET A 426 10.81 12.91 -10.79
CA MET A 426 11.53 13.77 -11.73
C MET A 426 10.96 15.20 -11.78
N ASP A 427 9.97 15.55 -10.96
CA ASP A 427 9.49 16.92 -10.86
C ASP A 427 10.63 17.84 -10.33
N PRO A 428 11.04 18.89 -11.06
CA PRO A 428 12.17 19.72 -10.67
C PRO A 428 11.98 20.47 -9.34
N LEU A 429 10.72 20.78 -8.98
CA LEU A 429 10.37 21.57 -7.79
C LEU A 429 10.12 20.68 -6.58
N LEU A 430 9.37 19.60 -6.76
CA LEU A 430 8.89 18.75 -5.66
C LEU A 430 9.66 17.43 -5.55
N GLY A 431 10.18 16.90 -6.65
CA GLY A 431 10.74 15.54 -6.74
C GLY A 431 12.03 15.33 -5.96
N LYS A 432 12.86 16.37 -5.78
CA LYS A 432 14.14 16.28 -5.06
C LYS A 432 14.01 15.82 -3.59
N ARG A 433 12.85 16.06 -2.97
CA ARG A 433 12.57 15.67 -1.57
C ARG A 433 11.80 14.37 -1.43
N VAL A 434 11.39 13.77 -2.55
CA VAL A 434 10.64 12.51 -2.54
C VAL A 434 11.63 11.36 -2.37
N CYS A 435 11.48 10.59 -1.29
CA CYS A 435 12.24 9.36 -1.07
C CYS A 435 11.61 8.15 -1.73
N TYR A 436 10.28 8.05 -1.73
CA TYR A 436 9.59 6.98 -2.42
C TYR A 436 8.15 7.33 -2.80
N VAL A 437 7.65 6.64 -3.83
CA VAL A 437 6.24 6.67 -4.26
C VAL A 437 5.63 5.30 -3.97
N GLN A 438 4.65 5.26 -3.06
CA GLN A 438 3.90 4.07 -2.67
C GLN A 438 2.60 3.99 -3.47
N PHE A 439 2.31 2.80 -4.00
CA PHE A 439 1.04 2.50 -4.67
C PHE A 439 0.15 1.61 -3.78
N PRO A 440 -1.19 1.68 -3.92
CA PRO A 440 -2.11 0.76 -3.24
C PRO A 440 -1.85 -0.69 -3.68
N GLN A 441 -1.81 -1.61 -2.70
CA GLN A 441 -1.84 -3.03 -2.99
C GLN A 441 -3.29 -3.44 -3.24
N ARG A 442 -3.57 -4.01 -4.42
CA ARG A 442 -4.87 -4.58 -4.75
C ARG A 442 -4.71 -6.07 -5.00
N PHE A 443 -5.74 -6.84 -4.70
CA PHE A 443 -5.68 -8.30 -4.84
C PHE A 443 -6.76 -8.83 -5.78
N ASP A 444 -6.39 -9.86 -6.54
CA ASP A 444 -7.29 -10.68 -7.35
C ASP A 444 -7.74 -11.92 -6.56
N GLY A 445 -8.76 -12.64 -7.06
CA GLY A 445 -9.23 -13.90 -6.46
C GLY A 445 -10.00 -13.74 -5.14
N ILE A 446 -10.53 -12.55 -4.85
CA ILE A 446 -11.32 -12.28 -3.64
C ILE A 446 -12.78 -12.70 -3.88
N ASP A 447 -13.39 -13.38 -2.91
CA ASP A 447 -14.83 -13.67 -2.91
C ASP A 447 -15.65 -12.38 -3.09
N LYS A 448 -16.80 -12.47 -3.75
CA LYS A 448 -17.73 -11.34 -3.96
C LYS A 448 -18.10 -10.65 -2.64
N HIS A 449 -18.14 -11.42 -1.55
CA HIS A 449 -18.47 -10.92 -0.22
C HIS A 449 -17.24 -10.58 0.64
N ASP A 450 -16.00 -10.69 0.14
CA ASP A 450 -14.75 -10.39 0.89
C ASP A 450 -14.84 -10.64 2.42
N ARG A 451 -15.21 -11.87 2.82
CA ARG A 451 -15.58 -12.19 4.22
C ARG A 451 -14.45 -11.87 5.21
N TYR A 452 -13.22 -11.94 4.76
CA TYR A 452 -12.02 -11.78 5.57
C TYR A 452 -11.37 -10.39 5.38
N ALA A 453 -12.07 -9.45 4.73
CA ALA A 453 -11.61 -8.08 4.49
C ALA A 453 -10.20 -8.03 3.88
N ASN A 454 -9.93 -8.92 2.92
CA ASN A 454 -8.61 -9.04 2.28
C ASN A 454 -8.26 -7.82 1.44
N ARG A 455 -9.25 -7.04 0.97
CA ARG A 455 -8.99 -5.80 0.23
C ARG A 455 -8.35 -4.71 1.10
N ASN A 456 -8.56 -4.75 2.42
CA ASN A 456 -8.05 -3.76 3.38
C ASN A 456 -8.27 -2.30 2.93
N THR A 457 -9.48 -2.00 2.41
CA THR A 457 -9.79 -0.71 1.78
C THR A 457 -9.73 0.46 2.74
N VAL A 458 -10.08 0.27 4.02
CA VAL A 458 -9.94 1.33 5.03
C VAL A 458 -8.49 1.79 5.15
N PHE A 459 -7.53 0.87 5.21
CA PHE A 459 -6.12 1.23 5.29
C PHE A 459 -5.61 1.95 4.03
N PHE A 460 -5.89 1.40 2.84
CA PHE A 460 -5.36 1.94 1.59
C PHE A 460 -6.12 3.18 1.08
N ASP A 461 -7.44 3.24 1.25
CA ASP A 461 -8.28 4.30 0.67
C ASP A 461 -8.65 5.42 1.66
N ILE A 462 -8.54 5.19 2.97
CA ILE A 462 -8.77 6.20 4.02
C ILE A 462 -7.44 6.61 4.67
N ASN A 463 -6.77 5.68 5.35
CA ASN A 463 -5.61 6.02 6.19
C ASN A 463 -4.45 6.57 5.36
N MET A 464 -4.05 5.88 4.28
CA MET A 464 -2.93 6.28 3.45
C MET A 464 -3.12 7.64 2.77
N LYS A 465 -4.37 7.96 2.34
CA LYS A 465 -4.71 9.29 1.81
C LYS A 465 -4.56 10.38 2.87
N GLY A 466 -4.92 10.08 4.13
CA GLY A 466 -4.69 10.95 5.28
C GLY A 466 -3.21 11.26 5.50
N LEU A 467 -2.37 10.24 5.52
CA LEU A 467 -0.92 10.36 5.72
C LEU A 467 -0.22 11.14 4.60
N ASP A 468 -0.65 10.98 3.35
CA ASP A 468 -0.10 11.72 2.21
C ASP A 468 -0.30 13.24 2.31
N GLY A 469 -1.27 13.68 3.10
CA GLY A 469 -1.48 15.08 3.45
C GLY A 469 -0.36 15.68 4.29
N ILE A 470 0.24 14.86 5.16
CA ILE A 470 1.16 15.26 6.22
C ILE A 470 2.60 15.16 5.72
N GLN A 471 3.19 13.96 5.73
CA GLN A 471 4.57 13.71 5.27
C GLN A 471 4.63 12.63 4.19
N GLY A 472 3.57 11.83 4.01
CA GLY A 472 3.53 10.77 3.02
C GLY A 472 3.07 9.44 3.62
N PRO A 473 2.70 8.45 2.79
CA PRO A 473 2.33 7.12 3.26
C PRO A 473 3.53 6.39 3.89
N ILE A 474 3.25 5.43 4.77
CA ILE A 474 4.25 4.47 5.26
C ILE A 474 4.58 3.44 4.16
N TYR A 475 5.79 2.89 4.19
CA TYR A 475 6.19 1.82 3.29
C TYR A 475 5.60 0.47 3.75
N VAL A 476 5.00 -0.28 2.82
CA VAL A 476 4.21 -1.51 3.11
C VAL A 476 4.75 -2.77 2.41
N GLY A 477 6.01 -2.77 2.00
CA GLY A 477 6.72 -3.99 1.60
C GLY A 477 6.70 -4.37 0.12
N THR A 478 5.86 -3.76 -0.72
CA THR A 478 5.78 -3.98 -2.18
C THR A 478 5.12 -2.79 -2.90
N GLY A 479 5.30 -2.69 -4.23
CA GLY A 479 4.68 -1.67 -5.07
C GLY A 479 5.16 -0.26 -4.77
N CYS A 480 6.47 -0.10 -4.53
CA CYS A 480 7.06 1.15 -4.07
C CYS A 480 8.34 1.50 -4.85
N VAL A 481 8.39 2.71 -5.41
CA VAL A 481 9.54 3.22 -6.16
C VAL A 481 10.38 4.12 -5.26
N PHE A 482 11.54 3.64 -4.83
CA PHE A 482 12.50 4.34 -3.98
C PHE A 482 13.51 5.16 -4.78
N ARG A 483 13.98 6.24 -4.17
CA ARG A 483 15.20 6.96 -4.54
C ARG A 483 16.39 6.26 -3.89
N ARG A 484 17.35 5.83 -4.70
CA ARG A 484 18.55 5.11 -4.25
C ARG A 484 19.35 5.87 -3.19
N GLN A 485 19.55 7.18 -3.37
CA GLN A 485 20.25 8.02 -2.38
C GLN A 485 19.58 7.99 -1.00
N ALA A 486 18.25 7.94 -0.95
CA ALA A 486 17.53 7.90 0.32
C ALA A 486 17.76 6.55 1.02
N LEU A 487 17.89 5.44 0.28
CA LEU A 487 18.26 4.13 0.81
C LEU A 487 19.72 4.08 1.29
N TYR A 488 20.62 4.86 0.69
CA TYR A 488 22.01 5.01 1.18
C TYR A 488 22.14 5.84 2.46
N GLY A 489 21.03 6.32 3.02
CA GLY A 489 21.03 7.10 4.26
C GLY A 489 21.54 8.52 4.08
N PHE A 490 21.47 9.09 2.87
CA PHE A 490 21.68 10.52 2.68
C PHE A 490 20.50 11.31 3.28
N GLY A 491 20.80 12.45 3.90
CA GLY A 491 19.77 13.39 4.36
C GLY A 491 19.05 14.06 3.20
N THR A 492 17.88 14.65 3.47
CA THR A 492 17.17 15.41 2.43
C THR A 492 17.99 16.59 1.91
N PRO A 493 17.91 16.90 0.61
CA PRO A 493 18.52 18.11 0.07
C PRO A 493 18.00 19.36 0.80
N LYS A 494 18.90 20.17 1.37
CA LYS A 494 18.55 21.42 2.06
C LYS A 494 17.84 22.36 1.09
N THR A 495 16.70 22.92 1.50
CA THR A 495 16.05 24.00 0.75
C THR A 495 16.96 25.23 0.76
N LYS A 496 17.44 25.68 -0.41
CA LYS A 496 17.95 27.06 -0.51
C LYS A 496 16.78 27.96 -0.11
N LYS A 497 16.91 28.67 1.02
CA LYS A 497 15.95 29.74 1.35
C LYS A 497 15.95 30.67 0.14
N SER A 498 14.78 30.85 -0.47
CA SER A 498 14.58 31.97 -1.38
C SER A 498 15.04 33.22 -0.62
N THR A 499 16.01 33.94 -1.16
CA THR A 499 16.28 35.30 -0.71
C THR A 499 14.96 36.03 -0.88
N ASN A 500 14.29 36.35 0.23
CA ASN A 500 13.10 37.18 0.20
C ASN A 500 13.49 38.45 -0.55
N ARG A 501 13.06 38.58 -1.81
CA ARG A 501 12.97 39.86 -2.48
C ARG A 501 11.82 40.60 -1.80
N THR A 502 12.07 41.12 -0.61
CA THR A 502 11.25 42.19 -0.07
C THR A 502 11.50 43.39 -0.97
N CYS A 503 10.54 43.70 -1.83
CA CYS A 503 10.48 44.97 -2.53
C CYS A 503 10.58 46.09 -1.48
N ASN A 504 11.55 46.98 -1.70
CA ASN A 504 11.93 48.06 -0.81
C ASN A 504 10.97 49.25 -0.95
N CYS A 505 9.67 49.00 -0.82
CA CYS A 505 8.63 50.00 -1.05
C CYS A 505 7.56 49.88 0.04
N TRP A 506 7.85 50.37 1.25
CA TRP A 506 6.88 51.10 2.07
C TRP A 506 7.57 51.89 3.21
N PRO A 507 7.21 53.17 3.43
CA PRO A 507 7.90 54.04 4.37
C PRO A 507 7.35 53.95 5.80
N LYS A 508 8.26 54.26 6.71
CA LYS A 508 8.15 54.45 8.16
C LYS A 508 6.80 54.95 8.67
N TRP A 509 6.15 54.17 9.55
CA TRP A 509 5.45 54.73 10.71
C TRP A 509 5.38 53.70 11.85
N GLY A 510 5.75 54.13 13.07
CA GLY A 510 5.31 53.47 14.32
C GLY A 510 6.30 52.53 15.01
N CYS A 511 7.48 53.01 15.38
CA CYS A 511 8.22 52.48 16.53
C CYS A 511 7.55 52.99 17.81
N CYS A 512 7.13 52.11 18.73
CA CYS A 512 7.13 52.32 20.19
C CYS A 512 6.55 51.08 20.92
N LEU A 513 7.19 50.70 22.04
CA LEU A 513 6.88 49.60 22.98
C LEU A 513 7.51 48.24 22.59
N GLY A 514 8.54 47.70 23.24
CA GLY A 514 9.36 48.14 24.36
C GLY A 514 10.53 47.14 24.47
N LYS A 515 11.74 47.66 24.69
CA LYS A 515 12.95 46.86 24.95
C LYS A 515 12.84 46.22 26.33
N GLY A 516 12.91 44.89 26.38
CA GLY A 516 13.21 44.13 27.58
C GLY A 516 14.40 43.22 27.31
N GLU A 517 15.57 43.64 27.77
CA GLU A 517 16.79 42.83 27.76
C GLU A 517 16.56 41.54 28.57
N LYS A 518 16.86 40.37 27.97
CA LYS A 518 17.13 39.15 28.74
C LYS A 518 18.54 38.68 28.46
N LYS A 519 19.37 38.89 29.49
CA LYS A 519 20.72 38.37 29.68
C LYS A 519 20.78 36.88 29.31
N LYS A 520 21.79 36.52 28.52
CA LYS A 520 22.29 35.14 28.41
C LYS A 520 22.74 34.69 29.79
N ALA A 521 21.99 33.77 30.40
CA ALA A 521 22.49 32.95 31.49
C ALA A 521 22.99 31.64 30.86
N GLU A 522 24.31 31.43 30.91
CA GLU A 522 24.91 30.12 30.72
C GLU A 522 24.36 29.18 31.81
N LYS A 523 23.65 28.14 31.39
CA LYS A 523 23.39 26.96 32.21
C LYS A 523 24.14 25.79 31.61
N ILE A 524 25.26 25.48 32.23
CA ILE A 524 25.96 24.21 32.13
C ILE A 524 24.98 23.15 32.62
N ASN A 525 24.41 22.38 31.70
CA ASN A 525 23.85 21.07 31.98
C ASN A 525 24.68 20.05 31.21
N SER A 526 25.72 19.57 31.90
CA SER A 526 26.17 18.19 31.82
C SER A 526 24.93 17.29 31.81
N TRP A 527 24.79 16.48 30.78
CA TRP A 527 24.27 15.10 30.71
C TRP A 527 24.47 14.67 29.25
N LYS A 528 25.65 14.12 28.97
CA LYS A 528 26.01 13.53 27.68
C LYS A 528 25.30 12.18 27.56
N GLY A 529 24.16 12.16 26.87
CA GLY A 529 23.64 10.97 26.22
C GLY A 529 24.02 11.03 24.74
N GLU A 530 24.82 10.09 24.26
CA GLU A 530 25.23 9.97 22.86
C GLU A 530 24.01 9.72 21.96
N ALA A 531 23.52 10.76 21.28
CA ALA A 531 22.59 10.62 20.18
C ALA A 531 22.74 11.79 19.16
N LEU A 532 23.18 11.41 17.96
CA LEU A 532 23.06 12.13 16.68
C LEU A 532 23.55 13.59 16.62
N GLN A 533 24.86 13.76 16.58
CA GLN A 533 25.50 14.74 15.70
C GLN A 533 26.27 13.97 14.61
N GLY A 534 25.59 13.65 13.52
CA GLY A 534 26.26 13.26 12.28
C GLY A 534 26.69 14.53 11.55
N SER A 535 28.01 14.75 11.47
CA SER A 535 28.66 15.89 10.82
C SER A 535 27.97 16.35 9.55
N GLU A 536 27.59 17.61 9.57
CA GLU A 536 27.52 18.47 8.40
C GLU A 536 28.93 18.64 7.84
N GLU A 537 29.16 18.25 6.60
CA GLU A 537 30.11 18.91 5.71
C GLU A 537 29.79 18.45 4.28
N GLY A 538 29.28 19.37 3.48
CA GLY A 538 29.21 19.17 2.03
C GLY A 538 30.63 19.26 1.50
N ILE A 539 31.14 18.16 0.95
CA ILE A 539 32.42 18.13 0.24
C ILE A 539 32.24 18.98 -1.02
N LYS A 540 32.61 20.26 -0.95
CA LYS A 540 33.12 20.97 -2.12
C LYS A 540 34.58 20.56 -2.23
N VAL A 541 34.96 20.04 -3.40
CA VAL A 541 36.36 19.83 -3.77
C VAL A 541 37.03 21.20 -3.73
N VAL A 542 37.77 21.46 -2.66
CA VAL A 542 38.74 22.54 -2.58
C VAL A 542 40.08 21.85 -2.80
N GLU A 543 40.69 22.14 -3.93
CA GLU A 543 42.05 21.70 -4.23
C GLU A 543 43.01 22.33 -3.21
N GLY A 544 43.78 21.49 -2.51
CA GLY A 544 44.93 21.90 -1.70
C GLY A 544 44.77 21.66 -0.20
N GLU A 545 44.94 20.40 0.24
CA GLU A 545 45.45 19.91 1.56
C GLU A 545 45.12 18.41 1.68
N THR A 546 45.92 17.54 1.03
CA THR A 546 45.44 16.26 0.44
C THR A 546 46.12 14.96 0.92
N SER A 547 46.29 14.72 2.22
CA SER A 547 46.70 13.35 2.64
C SER A 547 46.02 12.83 3.92
N SER A 548 46.05 13.55 5.04
CA SER A 548 45.43 13.03 6.28
C SER A 548 43.91 13.11 6.29
N THR A 549 43.33 14.15 5.69
CA THR A 549 41.88 14.39 5.62
C THR A 549 41.18 13.51 4.58
N SER A 550 41.83 13.21 3.44
CA SER A 550 41.28 12.28 2.44
C SER A 550 41.22 10.86 2.97
N LEU A 551 42.28 10.38 3.65
CA LEU A 551 42.33 9.06 4.27
C LEU A 551 41.25 8.87 5.36
N ILE A 552 41.01 9.89 6.19
CA ILE A 552 39.93 9.85 7.21
C ILE A 552 38.55 9.85 6.54
N SER A 553 38.40 10.49 5.38
CA SER A 553 37.15 10.48 4.61
C SER A 553 36.88 9.14 3.93
N GLU A 554 37.91 8.48 3.40
CA GLU A 554 37.83 7.16 2.77
C GLU A 554 37.52 6.07 3.81
N GLN A 555 38.21 6.06 4.95
CA GLN A 555 37.91 5.12 6.05
C GLN A 555 36.47 5.26 6.57
N LYS A 556 35.93 6.48 6.61
CA LYS A 556 34.52 6.73 6.96
C LYS A 556 33.57 6.17 5.90
N LEU A 557 33.89 6.33 4.62
CA LEU A 557 33.10 5.78 3.52
C LEU A 557 33.15 4.25 3.50
N GLU A 558 34.31 3.64 3.74
CA GLU A 558 34.46 2.19 3.86
C GLU A 558 33.67 1.62 5.04
N LYS A 559 33.76 2.26 6.21
CA LYS A 559 32.95 1.86 7.37
C LYS A 559 31.45 2.00 7.08
N LYS A 560 31.06 3.02 6.30
CA LYS A 560 29.66 3.27 5.98
C LYS A 560 29.12 2.29 4.94
N TYR A 561 29.79 2.15 3.80
CA TYR A 561 29.30 1.46 2.60
C TYR A 561 29.95 0.11 2.32
N GLY A 562 31.12 -0.17 2.90
CA GLY A 562 31.90 -1.39 2.72
C GLY A 562 33.20 -1.19 1.94
N GLN A 563 33.96 -2.27 1.82
CA GLN A 563 35.35 -2.27 1.30
C GLN A 563 35.47 -2.15 -0.22
N SER A 564 34.36 -2.26 -0.96
CA SER A 564 34.36 -2.17 -2.43
C SER A 564 34.54 -0.72 -2.88
N SER A 565 35.71 -0.38 -3.41
CA SER A 565 35.99 0.94 -3.98
C SER A 565 35.11 1.25 -5.20
N VAL A 566 34.79 0.22 -6.01
CA VAL A 566 33.90 0.34 -7.17
C VAL A 566 32.48 0.69 -6.72
N PHE A 567 31.96 0.00 -5.71
CA PHE A 567 30.64 0.30 -5.15
C PHE A 567 30.62 1.70 -4.54
N VAL A 568 31.59 2.06 -3.70
CA VAL A 568 31.69 3.39 -3.08
C VAL A 568 31.72 4.48 -4.14
N THR A 569 32.54 4.33 -5.19
CA THR A 569 32.60 5.30 -6.30
C THR A 569 31.27 5.40 -7.04
N SER A 570 30.61 4.27 -7.31
CA SER A 570 29.27 4.22 -7.91
C SER A 570 28.22 4.96 -7.06
N THR A 571 28.31 4.88 -5.73
CA THR A 571 27.42 5.63 -4.84
C THR A 571 27.66 7.14 -4.83
N LEU A 572 28.82 7.63 -5.28
CA LEU A 572 29.10 9.06 -5.36
C LEU A 572 28.67 9.67 -6.70
N GLN A 573 28.55 8.87 -7.76
CA GLN A 573 28.20 9.29 -9.13
C GLN A 573 26.68 9.35 -9.42
N ILE A 574 25.83 9.40 -8.40
CA ILE A 574 24.37 9.13 -8.55
C ILE A 574 23.60 10.25 -9.29
N GLU A 575 24.09 11.49 -9.36
CA GLU A 575 23.31 12.58 -10.00
C GLU A 575 23.04 12.33 -11.50
N ASP A 576 23.96 11.66 -12.20
CA ASP A 576 23.79 11.25 -13.58
C ASP A 576 23.45 9.76 -13.76
N GLY A 577 23.91 8.90 -12.83
CA GLY A 577 23.67 7.45 -12.84
C GLY A 577 24.39 6.71 -13.98
N GLY A 578 24.36 5.37 -13.95
CA GLY A 578 25.02 4.52 -14.95
C GLY A 578 26.40 4.00 -14.53
N THR A 579 26.97 3.14 -15.37
CA THR A 579 28.30 2.52 -15.18
C THR A 579 29.31 3.07 -16.21
N PRO A 580 30.62 3.14 -15.87
CA PRO A 580 31.66 3.45 -16.85
C PRO A 580 31.64 2.44 -18.01
N LYS A 581 31.70 2.90 -19.26
CA LYS A 581 31.59 2.04 -20.46
C LYS A 581 32.94 1.45 -20.87
N GLY A 582 33.03 0.12 -21.02
CA GLY A 582 34.17 -0.59 -21.64
C GLY A 582 34.08 -2.13 -21.51
N GLU A 583 34.44 -2.90 -22.54
CA GLU A 583 34.34 -4.37 -22.56
C GLU A 583 35.29 -5.07 -21.57
N SER A 584 36.52 -4.55 -21.40
CA SER A 584 37.48 -5.01 -20.38
C SER A 584 36.95 -4.85 -18.95
N TYR A 585 36.03 -3.91 -18.73
CA TYR A 585 35.43 -3.65 -17.42
C TYR A 585 34.37 -4.69 -17.04
N VAL A 586 33.73 -5.38 -17.99
CA VAL A 586 32.58 -6.27 -17.70
C VAL A 586 32.98 -7.47 -16.82
N ALA A 587 34.11 -8.12 -17.11
CA ALA A 587 34.60 -9.23 -16.29
C ALA A 587 35.00 -8.77 -14.88
N SER A 588 35.60 -7.59 -14.77
CA SER A 588 35.91 -6.98 -13.46
C SER A 588 34.66 -6.61 -12.67
N LEU A 589 33.60 -6.13 -13.35
CA LEU A 589 32.32 -5.80 -12.75
C LEU A 589 31.61 -7.05 -12.20
N PHE A 590 31.68 -8.20 -12.88
CA PHE A 590 31.10 -9.44 -12.36
C PHE A 590 31.83 -9.96 -11.11
N LYS A 591 33.17 -9.91 -11.11
CA LYS A 591 33.96 -10.27 -9.92
C LYS A 591 33.59 -9.37 -8.73
N GLU A 592 33.43 -8.08 -8.99
CA GLU A 592 33.03 -7.11 -7.97
C GLU A 592 31.58 -7.30 -7.52
N ALA A 593 30.67 -7.58 -8.45
CA ALA A 593 29.27 -7.88 -8.17
C ALA A 593 29.13 -9.10 -7.25
N ILE A 594 29.95 -10.14 -7.44
CA ILE A 594 30.01 -11.31 -6.56
C ILE A 594 30.58 -10.92 -5.17
N HIS A 595 31.62 -10.08 -5.12
CA HIS A 595 32.19 -9.63 -3.86
C HIS A 595 31.18 -8.88 -2.97
N VAL A 596 30.40 -7.96 -3.55
CA VAL A 596 29.44 -7.14 -2.79
C VAL A 596 28.21 -7.92 -2.29
N ILE A 597 27.95 -9.12 -2.80
CA ILE A 597 26.88 -10.02 -2.31
C ILE A 597 27.38 -11.11 -1.36
N SER A 598 28.66 -11.08 -0.99
CA SER A 598 29.25 -12.04 -0.05
C SER A 598 28.65 -11.89 1.36
N CYS A 599 28.61 -13.00 2.11
CA CYS A 599 27.98 -13.03 3.43
C CYS A 599 28.71 -12.16 4.47
N GLY A 600 30.02 -11.94 4.28
CA GLY A 600 30.87 -11.16 5.17
C GLY A 600 30.85 -9.65 4.93
N TYR A 601 30.29 -9.20 3.79
CA TYR A 601 30.38 -7.80 3.36
C TYR A 601 29.77 -6.82 4.39
N GLU A 602 28.72 -7.24 5.08
CA GLU A 602 27.95 -6.37 5.98
C GLU A 602 28.52 -6.28 7.40
N ALA A 603 29.41 -7.20 7.79
CA ALA A 603 29.77 -7.43 9.19
C ALA A 603 30.35 -6.20 9.92
N LYS A 604 31.18 -5.41 9.23
CA LYS A 604 31.84 -4.22 9.79
C LYS A 604 31.29 -2.90 9.22
N THR A 605 30.09 -2.94 8.66
CA THR A 605 29.48 -1.79 7.99
C THR A 605 28.23 -1.29 8.70
N GLU A 606 27.68 -0.18 8.21
CA GLU A 606 26.40 0.39 8.65
C GLU A 606 25.17 -0.17 7.89
N TRP A 607 25.38 -1.13 6.98
CA TRP A 607 24.30 -1.83 6.28
C TRP A 607 23.35 -2.53 7.25
N GLY A 608 22.05 -2.29 7.05
CA GLY A 608 20.97 -2.80 7.89
C GLY A 608 20.84 -2.14 9.26
N LYS A 609 21.84 -1.38 9.72
CA LYS A 609 21.77 -0.63 10.99
C LYS A 609 21.24 0.78 10.76
N GLU A 610 21.87 1.49 9.83
CA GLU A 610 21.55 2.88 9.49
C GLU A 610 21.29 3.06 7.98
N ILE A 611 21.64 2.06 7.15
CA ILE A 611 21.60 2.12 5.68
C ILE A 611 20.82 0.95 5.11
N GLY A 612 20.11 1.19 4.01
CA GLY A 612 19.30 0.19 3.32
C GLY A 612 18.02 -0.15 4.08
N TRP A 613 17.57 -1.39 3.93
CA TRP A 613 16.50 -1.99 4.72
C TRP A 613 16.99 -2.29 6.12
N ILE A 614 16.28 -1.78 7.12
CA ILE A 614 16.71 -1.84 8.53
C ILE A 614 16.45 -3.23 9.13
N TYR A 615 17.46 -3.78 9.79
CA TYR A 615 17.42 -5.09 10.44
C TYR A 615 16.82 -5.01 11.85
N GLY A 616 16.36 -6.16 12.35
CA GLY A 616 15.98 -6.32 13.76
C GLY A 616 14.47 -6.43 14.04
N SER A 617 13.62 -6.24 13.03
CA SER A 617 12.18 -6.53 13.13
C SER A 617 11.72 -7.45 11.99
N VAL A 618 10.67 -8.23 12.22
CA VAL A 618 9.95 -8.99 11.18
C VAL A 618 9.20 -8.08 10.20
N THR A 619 8.94 -6.82 10.57
CA THR A 619 8.35 -5.78 9.72
C THR A 619 9.39 -4.71 9.40
N GLU A 620 10.41 -5.08 8.62
CA GLU A 620 11.49 -4.16 8.20
C GLU A 620 10.97 -3.02 7.32
N ASP A 621 9.82 -3.21 6.68
CA ASP A 621 9.18 -2.26 5.77
C ASP A 621 8.78 -0.95 6.47
N ILE A 622 7.93 -1.04 7.50
CA ILE A 622 7.49 0.14 8.26
C ILE A 622 8.70 0.83 8.90
N LEU A 623 9.65 0.04 9.44
CA LEU A 623 10.84 0.55 10.10
C LEU A 623 11.75 1.33 9.15
N THR A 624 11.96 0.81 7.93
CA THR A 624 12.76 1.49 6.90
C THR A 624 12.10 2.81 6.48
N GLY A 625 10.79 2.80 6.24
CA GLY A 625 10.03 4.01 5.92
C GLY A 625 10.11 5.07 7.03
N PHE A 626 9.92 4.65 8.29
CA PHE A 626 10.00 5.50 9.48
C PHE A 626 11.37 6.18 9.60
N LYS A 627 12.45 5.42 9.42
CA LYS A 627 13.82 5.93 9.47
C LYS A 627 14.04 7.00 8.40
N MET A 628 13.62 6.76 7.17
CA MET A 628 13.74 7.74 6.08
C MET A 628 12.97 9.04 6.38
N HIS A 629 11.75 8.94 6.91
CA HIS A 629 10.97 10.11 7.32
C HIS A 629 11.60 10.87 8.48
N CYS A 630 12.26 10.18 9.43
CA CYS A 630 13.06 10.83 10.48
C CYS A 630 14.22 11.65 9.91
N HIS A 631 14.80 11.25 8.77
CA HIS A 631 15.80 12.04 8.03
C HIS A 631 15.20 13.20 7.20
N GLY A 632 13.91 13.49 7.38
CA GLY A 632 13.19 14.60 6.76
C GLY A 632 12.66 14.30 5.36
N TRP A 633 12.84 13.07 4.85
CA TRP A 633 12.32 12.69 3.55
C TRP A 633 10.80 12.67 3.52
N ARG A 634 10.25 12.90 2.32
CA ARG A 634 8.82 12.88 2.05
C ARG A 634 8.48 11.69 1.16
N SER A 635 7.42 10.95 1.46
CA SER A 635 6.87 9.96 0.52
C SER A 635 5.61 10.49 -0.15
N ILE A 636 5.21 9.83 -1.24
CA ILE A 636 4.02 10.17 -2.03
C ILE A 636 3.14 8.94 -2.16
N TYR A 637 1.82 9.13 -2.01
CA TYR A 637 0.84 8.09 -2.30
C TYR A 637 0.22 8.33 -3.69
N CYS A 638 0.32 7.36 -4.59
CA CYS A 638 -0.22 7.45 -5.95
C CYS A 638 -1.32 6.40 -6.16
N VAL A 639 -2.53 6.85 -6.48
CA VAL A 639 -3.69 5.99 -6.74
C VAL A 639 -4.13 6.20 -8.19
N PRO A 640 -3.56 5.45 -9.15
CA PRO A 640 -4.01 5.54 -10.54
C PRO A 640 -5.40 4.96 -10.75
N THR A 641 -6.04 5.38 -11.85
CA THR A 641 -7.39 4.92 -12.25
C THR A 641 -7.45 3.41 -12.43
N ARG A 642 -6.47 2.84 -13.13
CA ARG A 642 -6.21 1.40 -13.16
C ARG A 642 -5.24 1.06 -12.03
N PRO A 643 -5.53 0.08 -11.15
CA PRO A 643 -4.59 -0.34 -10.13
C PRO A 643 -3.20 -0.62 -10.71
N ALA A 644 -2.17 0.04 -10.16
CA ALA A 644 -0.79 -0.11 -10.63
C ALA A 644 -0.30 -1.55 -10.51
N PHE A 645 -0.48 -2.12 -9.32
CA PHE A 645 -0.06 -3.47 -8.97
C PHE A 645 -1.26 -4.27 -8.50
N LYS A 646 -1.24 -5.55 -8.86
CA LYS A 646 -2.19 -6.54 -8.36
C LYS A 646 -1.44 -7.79 -7.93
N GLY A 647 -1.94 -8.44 -6.87
CA GLY A 647 -1.40 -9.72 -6.43
C GLY A 647 -2.47 -10.72 -6.03
N SER A 648 -2.05 -11.94 -5.71
CA SER A 648 -2.97 -12.99 -5.25
C SER A 648 -3.29 -12.84 -3.76
N ALA A 649 -4.57 -12.70 -3.40
CA ALA A 649 -4.99 -12.66 -2.00
C ALA A 649 -4.87 -14.04 -1.33
N ARG A 650 -4.73 -14.05 0.00
CA ARG A 650 -4.85 -15.28 0.80
C ARG A 650 -6.31 -15.72 0.86
N ILE A 651 -6.56 -16.98 0.54
CA ILE A 651 -7.91 -17.49 0.29
C ILE A 651 -8.58 -17.96 1.60
N ASN A 652 -7.79 -18.49 2.56
CA ASN A 652 -8.30 -19.02 3.82
C ASN A 652 -8.06 -18.09 5.03
N LEU A 653 -8.89 -18.23 6.08
CA LEU A 653 -8.82 -17.41 7.29
C LEU A 653 -7.54 -17.66 8.10
N SER A 654 -7.08 -18.91 8.18
CA SER A 654 -5.95 -19.29 9.02
C SER A 654 -4.64 -18.67 8.54
N ASP A 655 -4.39 -18.68 7.23
CA ASP A 655 -3.24 -18.04 6.61
C ASP A 655 -3.31 -16.52 6.73
N ARG A 656 -4.52 -15.95 6.63
CA ARG A 656 -4.75 -14.52 6.86
C ARG A 656 -4.44 -14.13 8.31
N LEU A 657 -4.86 -14.93 9.30
CA LEU A 657 -4.51 -14.70 10.71
C LEU A 657 -3.01 -14.86 10.98
N HIS A 658 -2.34 -15.84 10.36
CA HIS A 658 -0.88 -15.96 10.43
C HIS A 658 -0.17 -14.74 9.82
N GLN A 659 -0.71 -14.17 8.74
CA GLN A 659 -0.18 -12.94 8.17
C GLN A 659 -0.32 -11.76 9.14
N VAL A 660 -1.51 -11.56 9.72
CA VAL A 660 -1.77 -10.49 10.69
C VAL A 660 -0.94 -10.68 11.96
N LEU A 661 -0.74 -11.92 12.42
CA LEU A 661 0.14 -12.26 13.55
C LEU A 661 1.57 -11.76 13.30
N ARG A 662 2.10 -11.95 12.08
CA ARG A 662 3.45 -11.50 11.73
C ARG A 662 3.56 -9.98 11.73
N TRP A 663 2.55 -9.27 11.22
CA TRP A 663 2.51 -7.81 11.25
C TRP A 663 2.45 -7.26 12.68
N ALA A 664 1.61 -7.87 13.51
CA ALA A 664 1.49 -7.50 14.92
C ALA A 664 2.79 -7.79 15.70
N LEU A 665 3.42 -8.93 15.46
CA LEU A 665 4.69 -9.29 16.09
C LEU A 665 5.80 -8.28 15.73
N GLY A 666 5.94 -7.95 14.44
CA GLY A 666 6.94 -6.97 14.01
C GLY A 666 6.70 -5.58 14.58
N SER A 667 5.43 -5.17 14.73
CA SER A 667 5.05 -3.90 15.36
C SER A 667 5.41 -3.87 16.86
N VAL A 668 5.19 -4.97 17.59
CA VAL A 668 5.60 -5.12 18.99
C VAL A 668 7.13 -5.10 19.12
N GLU A 669 7.85 -5.75 18.20
CA GLU A 669 9.31 -5.71 18.15
C GLU A 669 9.82 -4.27 17.94
N ILE A 670 9.22 -3.51 17.01
CA ILE A 670 9.59 -2.10 16.79
C ILE A 670 9.33 -1.28 18.06
N PHE A 671 8.19 -1.46 18.72
CA PHE A 671 7.84 -0.76 19.96
C PHE A 671 8.86 -1.00 21.08
N LEU A 672 9.36 -2.24 21.21
CA LEU A 672 10.35 -2.62 22.22
C LEU A 672 11.81 -2.40 21.77
N SER A 673 12.05 -1.96 20.53
CA SER A 673 13.39 -1.73 19.98
C SER A 673 13.93 -0.33 20.27
N ARG A 674 15.21 -0.10 19.92
CA ARG A 674 15.83 1.25 19.90
C ARG A 674 15.06 2.24 19.02
N HIS A 675 14.36 1.75 17.99
CA HIS A 675 13.69 2.56 16.99
C HIS A 675 12.21 2.85 17.31
N CYS A 676 11.80 2.80 18.58
CA CYS A 676 10.43 3.13 18.95
C CYS A 676 10.11 4.61 18.69
N PRO A 677 9.00 4.93 17.98
CA PRO A 677 8.58 6.30 17.68
C PRO A 677 8.37 7.21 18.90
N LEU A 678 8.20 6.65 20.10
CA LEU A 678 8.00 7.38 21.35
C LEU A 678 9.26 8.11 21.83
N TRP A 679 10.46 7.58 21.58
CA TRP A 679 11.73 8.17 22.02
C TRP A 679 12.78 8.32 20.90
N TYR A 680 12.61 7.67 19.75
CA TYR A 680 13.55 7.74 18.64
C TYR A 680 13.26 8.89 17.67
N GLY A 681 14.32 9.48 17.10
CA GLY A 681 14.20 10.47 16.02
C GLY A 681 13.66 11.84 16.45
N TYR A 682 13.75 12.20 17.73
CA TYR A 682 13.50 13.58 18.18
C TYR A 682 14.63 14.49 17.70
N GLY A 683 14.28 15.72 17.29
CA GLY A 683 15.22 16.63 16.61
C GLY A 683 15.44 16.33 15.12
N GLY A 684 14.82 15.28 14.58
CA GLY A 684 14.82 14.95 13.14
C GLY A 684 13.76 15.72 12.34
N GLY A 685 13.59 15.32 11.07
CA GLY A 685 12.63 15.94 10.14
C GLY A 685 11.22 15.34 10.15
N LEU A 686 10.88 14.50 11.14
CA LEU A 686 9.56 13.86 11.25
C LEU A 686 8.51 14.85 11.80
N LYS A 687 7.41 15.04 11.09
CA LYS A 687 6.30 15.89 11.54
C LYS A 687 5.60 15.27 12.75
N TRP A 688 5.08 16.11 13.65
CA TRP A 688 4.43 15.64 14.88
C TRP A 688 3.23 14.71 14.60
N LEU A 689 2.38 15.05 13.63
CA LEU A 689 1.20 14.25 13.31
C LEU A 689 1.56 12.94 12.58
N GLU A 690 2.67 12.95 11.82
CA GLU A 690 3.25 11.74 11.25
C GLU A 690 3.80 10.82 12.35
N ARG A 691 4.43 11.40 13.37
CA ARG A 691 4.87 10.65 14.56
C ARG A 691 3.70 9.99 15.27
N VAL A 692 2.57 10.68 15.41
CA VAL A 692 1.34 10.10 15.99
C VAL A 692 0.89 8.88 15.17
N SER A 693 0.93 8.95 13.84
CA SER A 693 0.65 7.79 12.96
C SER A 693 1.60 6.62 13.22
N TYR A 694 2.91 6.88 13.30
CA TYR A 694 3.89 5.83 13.58
C TYR A 694 3.74 5.24 14.99
N ILE A 695 3.37 6.05 15.98
CA ILE A 695 3.02 5.54 17.32
C ILE A 695 1.79 4.63 17.21
N ASN A 696 0.73 5.05 16.51
CA ASN A 696 -0.45 4.22 16.30
C ASN A 696 -0.08 2.87 15.64
N ALA A 697 0.74 2.91 14.60
CA ALA A 697 1.19 1.72 13.87
C ALA A 697 2.06 0.76 14.70
N THR A 698 2.71 1.21 15.78
CA THR A 698 3.48 0.32 16.66
C THR A 698 2.68 -0.15 17.87
N VAL A 699 1.76 0.67 18.38
CA VAL A 699 0.97 0.35 19.59
C VAL A 699 -0.35 -0.38 19.31
N TYR A 700 -0.83 -0.43 18.06
CA TYR A 700 -2.13 -1.05 17.75
C TYR A 700 -2.30 -2.50 18.24
N PRO A 701 -1.27 -3.39 18.26
CA PRO A 701 -1.46 -4.75 18.76
C PRO A 701 -1.78 -4.79 20.25
N TRP A 702 -1.32 -3.79 21.02
CA TRP A 702 -1.52 -3.72 22.46
C TRP A 702 -2.98 -3.44 22.83
N THR A 703 -3.77 -2.86 21.92
CA THR A 703 -5.22 -2.71 22.06
C THR A 703 -5.96 -4.06 22.13
N SER A 704 -5.30 -5.18 21.79
CA SER A 704 -5.86 -6.53 21.96
C SER A 704 -6.17 -6.90 23.42
N ILE A 705 -5.31 -6.50 24.37
CA ILE A 705 -5.48 -6.82 25.79
C ILE A 705 -6.79 -6.20 26.34
N PRO A 706 -7.01 -4.87 26.24
CA PRO A 706 -8.26 -4.27 26.67
C PRO A 706 -9.44 -4.76 25.83
N LEU A 707 -9.26 -5.07 24.54
CA LEU A 707 -10.32 -5.63 23.69
C LEU A 707 -10.83 -6.98 24.18
N VAL A 708 -9.94 -7.91 24.51
CA VAL A 708 -10.33 -9.23 25.05
C VAL A 708 -11.04 -9.08 26.39
N ALA A 709 -10.52 -8.23 27.28
CA ALA A 709 -11.18 -7.93 28.55
C ALA A 709 -12.58 -7.35 28.32
N TYR A 710 -12.70 -6.35 27.45
CA TYR A 710 -13.96 -5.66 27.16
C TYR A 710 -15.00 -6.57 26.50
N CYS A 711 -14.60 -7.47 25.59
CA CYS A 711 -15.49 -8.46 24.98
C CYS A 711 -15.93 -9.57 25.96
N THR A 712 -15.23 -9.74 27.08
CA THR A 712 -15.59 -10.71 28.14
C THR A 712 -16.55 -10.11 29.17
N LEU A 713 -16.52 -8.78 29.36
CA LEU A 713 -17.32 -8.06 30.35
C LEU A 713 -18.83 -8.33 30.25
N PRO A 714 -19.48 -8.31 29.05
CA PRO A 714 -20.91 -8.54 28.93
C PRO A 714 -21.33 -9.92 29.44
N ALA A 715 -20.55 -10.95 29.13
CA ALA A 715 -20.81 -12.30 29.59
C ALA A 715 -20.73 -12.41 31.11
N VAL A 716 -19.70 -11.82 31.73
CA VAL A 716 -19.55 -11.81 33.20
C VAL A 716 -20.71 -11.06 33.86
N CYS A 717 -21.19 -9.95 33.27
CA CYS A 717 -22.32 -9.19 33.79
C CYS A 717 -23.66 -9.95 33.72
N LEU A 718 -23.86 -10.71 32.65
CA LEU A 718 -25.03 -11.57 32.49
C LEU A 718 -25.02 -12.73 33.49
N LEU A 719 -23.86 -13.38 33.69
CA LEU A 719 -23.71 -14.53 34.59
C LEU A 719 -23.78 -14.13 36.07
N THR A 720 -23.08 -13.07 36.48
CA THR A 720 -23.02 -12.62 37.88
C THR A 720 -24.25 -11.82 38.30
N GLY A 721 -25.03 -11.31 37.35
CA GLY A 721 -26.14 -10.39 37.63
C GLY A 721 -25.70 -8.95 37.94
N LYS A 722 -24.41 -8.68 38.09
CA LYS A 722 -23.87 -7.32 38.29
C LYS A 722 -23.87 -6.51 36.99
N PHE A 723 -23.82 -5.18 37.10
CA PHE A 723 -23.77 -4.28 35.93
C PHE A 723 -22.66 -3.24 36.09
N ILE A 724 -22.09 -2.81 34.97
CA ILE A 724 -20.89 -1.95 34.90
C ILE A 724 -21.25 -0.46 34.86
N ILE A 725 -22.46 -0.16 34.41
CA ILE A 725 -22.97 1.20 34.27
C ILE A 725 -23.88 1.48 35.47
N PRO A 726 -23.69 2.62 36.18
CA PRO A 726 -24.60 3.02 37.25
C PRO A 726 -25.99 3.36 36.68
N GLU A 727 -26.99 3.54 37.52
CA GLU A 727 -28.28 4.08 37.08
C GLU A 727 -28.06 5.42 36.36
N LEU A 728 -28.60 5.52 35.14
CA LEU A 728 -28.36 6.66 34.27
C LEU A 728 -29.28 7.81 34.66
N SER A 729 -28.71 8.94 35.07
CA SER A 729 -29.43 10.20 35.13
C SER A 729 -29.81 10.69 33.72
N ASN A 730 -30.73 11.66 33.64
CA ASN A 730 -31.11 12.28 32.37
C ASN A 730 -29.89 12.87 31.63
N THR A 731 -28.97 13.50 32.36
CA THR A 731 -27.74 14.08 31.80
C THR A 731 -26.76 13.00 31.34
N ALA A 732 -26.61 11.91 32.09
CA ALA A 732 -25.78 10.78 31.68
C ALA A 732 -26.30 10.15 30.38
N SER A 733 -27.61 9.89 30.30
CA SER A 733 -28.26 9.34 29.12
C SER A 733 -27.99 10.18 27.86
N LEU A 734 -28.03 11.52 27.98
CA LEU A 734 -27.71 12.43 26.88
C LEU A 734 -26.27 12.26 26.38
N TRP A 735 -25.27 12.12 27.26
CA TRP A 735 -23.88 11.91 26.83
C TRP A 735 -23.67 10.57 26.11
N PHE A 736 -24.30 9.50 26.60
CA PHE A 736 -24.26 8.18 25.95
C PHE A 736 -24.89 8.23 24.55
N VAL A 737 -26.10 8.77 24.42
CA VAL A 737 -26.79 8.90 23.12
C VAL A 737 -25.99 9.78 22.17
N SER A 738 -25.48 10.91 22.67
CA SER A 738 -24.65 11.83 21.87
C SER A 738 -23.39 11.15 21.36
N LEU A 739 -22.74 10.31 22.17
CA LEU A 739 -21.56 9.55 21.76
C LEU A 739 -21.89 8.58 20.61
N PHE A 740 -22.97 7.80 20.73
CA PHE A 740 -23.40 6.90 19.67
C PHE A 740 -23.73 7.66 18.38
N MET A 741 -24.49 8.74 18.46
CA MET A 741 -24.82 9.58 17.31
C MET A 741 -23.57 10.17 16.64
N CYS A 742 -22.59 10.63 17.45
CA CYS A 742 -21.32 11.12 16.94
C CYS A 742 -20.51 10.02 16.24
N ILE A 743 -20.49 8.79 16.77
CA ILE A 743 -19.81 7.66 16.14
C ILE A 743 -20.41 7.38 14.76
N PHE A 744 -21.74 7.21 14.68
CA PHE A 744 -22.42 6.96 13.40
C PHE A 744 -22.23 8.10 12.41
N ALA A 745 -22.39 9.35 12.83
CA ALA A 745 -22.19 10.51 11.98
C ALA A 745 -20.75 10.62 11.47
N THR A 746 -19.75 10.33 12.32
CA THR A 746 -18.33 10.30 11.93
C THR A 746 -18.09 9.23 10.86
N SER A 747 -18.55 8.00 11.09
CA SER A 747 -18.37 6.89 10.15
C SER A 747 -19.05 7.15 8.79
N ILE A 748 -20.27 7.69 8.79
CA ILE A 748 -20.99 8.03 7.54
C ILE A 748 -20.24 9.10 6.74
N LEU A 749 -19.77 10.16 7.42
CA LEU A 749 -19.00 11.21 6.77
C LEU A 749 -17.63 10.71 6.26
N GLU A 750 -17.00 9.79 7.00
CA GLU A 750 -15.74 9.15 6.60
C GLU A 750 -15.90 8.33 5.31
N MET A 751 -16.93 7.50 5.24
CA MET A 751 -17.27 6.72 4.04
C MET A 751 -17.62 7.63 2.87
N ARG A 752 -18.31 8.75 3.11
CA ARG A 752 -18.73 9.69 2.07
C ARG A 752 -17.56 10.34 1.33
N TRP A 753 -16.52 10.78 2.04
CA TRP A 753 -15.38 11.43 1.38
C TRP A 753 -14.40 10.42 0.77
N SER A 754 -14.30 9.22 1.34
CA SER A 754 -13.37 8.19 0.87
C SER A 754 -13.91 7.35 -0.29
N GLY A 755 -15.24 7.26 -0.44
CA GLY A 755 -15.89 6.42 -1.44
C GLY A 755 -15.92 4.92 -1.08
N VAL A 756 -15.57 4.57 0.17
CA VAL A 756 -15.62 3.19 0.65
C VAL A 756 -17.06 2.78 0.96
N GLY A 757 -17.47 1.61 0.48
CA GLY A 757 -18.82 1.07 0.73
C GLY A 757 -19.02 0.62 2.18
N ILE A 758 -20.26 0.70 2.68
CA ILE A 758 -20.60 0.34 4.07
C ILE A 758 -20.27 -1.12 4.41
N ASP A 759 -20.46 -2.03 3.45
CA ASP A 759 -20.14 -3.45 3.64
C ASP A 759 -18.63 -3.67 3.81
N GLU A 760 -17.80 -2.93 3.08
CA GLU A 760 -16.34 -3.04 3.19
C GLU A 760 -15.83 -2.43 4.50
N TRP A 761 -16.37 -1.27 4.88
CA TRP A 761 -16.08 -0.62 6.16
C TRP A 761 -16.45 -1.53 7.34
N TRP A 762 -17.67 -2.07 7.36
CA TRP A 762 -18.14 -2.95 8.43
C TRP A 762 -17.33 -4.24 8.52
N ARG A 763 -17.01 -4.88 7.39
CA ARG A 763 -16.16 -6.08 7.38
C ARG A 763 -14.77 -5.81 7.93
N ASN A 764 -14.21 -4.63 7.66
CA ASN A 764 -12.92 -4.22 8.21
C ASN A 764 -12.97 -4.12 9.75
N GLU A 765 -14.03 -3.52 10.31
CA GLU A 765 -14.24 -3.45 11.76
C GLU A 765 -14.41 -4.84 12.40
N GLN A 766 -15.20 -5.72 11.77
CA GLN A 766 -15.35 -7.12 12.23
C GLN A 766 -14.00 -7.84 12.23
N PHE A 767 -13.21 -7.68 11.15
CA PHE A 767 -11.90 -8.30 11.04
C PHE A 767 -10.89 -7.71 12.05
N TRP A 768 -10.97 -6.42 12.36
CA TRP A 768 -10.18 -5.79 13.41
C TRP A 768 -10.47 -6.42 14.78
N VAL A 769 -11.74 -6.67 15.13
CA VAL A 769 -12.10 -7.37 16.38
C VAL A 769 -11.58 -8.80 16.38
N ILE A 770 -11.77 -9.55 15.29
CA ILE A 770 -11.30 -10.94 15.16
C ILE A 770 -9.78 -11.01 15.31
N GLY A 771 -9.03 -10.16 14.58
CA GLY A 771 -7.58 -10.08 14.66
C GLY A 771 -7.08 -9.64 16.03
N GLY A 772 -7.79 -8.69 16.66
CA GLY A 772 -7.52 -8.21 18.02
C GLY A 772 -7.63 -9.31 19.08
N VAL A 773 -8.72 -10.06 19.08
CA VAL A 773 -8.94 -11.16 20.04
C VAL A 773 -8.01 -12.36 19.80
N SER A 774 -7.53 -12.55 18.57
CA SER A 774 -6.67 -13.67 18.19
C SER A 774 -5.21 -13.27 17.96
N ALA A 775 -4.86 -12.97 16.72
CA ALA A 775 -3.49 -12.76 16.25
C ALA A 775 -2.75 -11.67 17.03
N HIS A 776 -3.38 -10.53 17.31
CA HIS A 776 -2.73 -9.44 18.04
C HIS A 776 -2.40 -9.84 19.48
N LEU A 777 -3.33 -10.54 20.16
CA LEU A 777 -3.13 -11.01 21.53
C LEU A 777 -1.92 -11.95 21.61
N PHE A 778 -1.87 -12.96 20.72
CA PHE A 778 -0.73 -13.87 20.64
C PHE A 778 0.58 -13.15 20.30
N ALA A 779 0.54 -12.19 19.37
CA ALA A 779 1.73 -11.42 18.99
C ALA A 779 2.30 -10.61 20.17
N VAL A 780 1.46 -9.99 20.99
CA VAL A 780 1.94 -9.22 22.16
C VAL A 780 2.65 -10.14 23.16
N PHE A 781 2.05 -11.29 23.49
CA PHE A 781 2.69 -12.25 24.40
C PHE A 781 3.97 -12.84 23.81
N GLN A 782 3.97 -13.20 22.52
CA GLN A 782 5.16 -13.71 21.84
C GLN A 782 6.28 -12.67 21.75
N GLY A 783 5.95 -11.42 21.42
CA GLY A 783 6.91 -10.33 21.34
C GLY A 783 7.54 -10.00 22.69
N LEU A 784 6.73 -9.97 23.75
CA LEU A 784 7.21 -9.81 25.13
C LEU A 784 8.17 -10.94 25.54
N LEU A 785 7.78 -12.20 25.30
CA LEU A 785 8.64 -13.35 25.60
C LEU A 785 9.94 -13.31 24.80
N LYS A 786 9.89 -12.93 23.53
CA LYS A 786 11.07 -12.82 22.67
C LYS A 786 12.06 -11.77 23.17
N VAL A 787 11.58 -10.58 23.54
CA VAL A 787 12.44 -9.48 24.01
C VAL A 787 12.98 -9.74 25.42
N ILE A 788 12.17 -10.29 26.31
CA ILE A 788 12.57 -10.53 27.72
C ILE A 788 13.40 -11.80 27.87
N ALA A 789 13.04 -12.89 27.17
CA ALA A 789 13.66 -14.20 27.33
C ALA A 789 14.60 -14.60 26.18
N GLY A 790 14.79 -13.75 25.16
CA GLY A 790 15.68 -14.00 24.03
C GLY A 790 15.26 -15.17 23.13
N VAL A 791 14.02 -15.66 23.25
CA VAL A 791 13.54 -16.84 22.51
C VAL A 791 13.34 -16.48 21.04
N ASN A 792 14.14 -17.07 20.16
CA ASN A 792 13.99 -16.91 18.72
C ASN A 792 12.70 -17.60 18.24
N THR A 793 11.71 -16.80 17.85
CA THR A 793 10.51 -17.28 17.17
C THR A 793 10.88 -17.75 15.75
N HIS A 794 10.88 -19.06 15.51
CA HIS A 794 11.04 -19.60 14.16
C HIS A 794 9.88 -19.15 13.26
N PHE A 795 10.23 -18.60 12.11
CA PHE A 795 9.31 -18.02 11.14
C PHE A 795 9.10 -19.02 10.00
N ASN A 796 7.86 -19.49 9.83
CA ASN A 796 7.49 -20.32 8.68
C ASN A 796 6.73 -19.47 7.67
N VAL A 797 7.25 -19.36 6.44
CA VAL A 797 6.51 -18.80 5.30
C VAL A 797 5.29 -19.69 5.04
N THR A 798 4.09 -19.11 5.07
CA THR A 798 2.86 -19.84 4.73
C THR A 798 2.82 -20.08 3.22
N SER A 799 2.65 -21.35 2.82
CA SER A 799 2.54 -21.74 1.41
C SER A 799 1.42 -20.96 0.74
N LYS A 800 1.69 -20.40 -0.45
CA LYS A 800 0.64 -19.81 -1.29
C LYS A 800 0.09 -20.97 -2.12
N SER A 801 -1.17 -21.37 -1.89
CA SER A 801 -1.80 -22.29 -2.83
C SER A 801 -1.86 -21.60 -4.19
N GLY A 802 -1.19 -22.20 -5.18
CA GLY A 802 -1.29 -21.76 -6.56
C GLY A 802 -2.72 -21.99 -7.02
N SER A 803 -3.41 -20.94 -7.43
CA SER A 803 -4.65 -21.06 -8.20
C SER A 803 -4.31 -21.75 -9.52
N GLY A 804 -4.47 -23.07 -9.58
CA GLY A 804 -4.11 -23.90 -10.71
C GLY A 804 -5.31 -24.25 -11.59
N SER A 805 -5.33 -23.66 -12.79
CA SER A 805 -5.96 -24.17 -14.03
C SER A 805 -7.48 -24.47 -14.08
N GLY A 806 -8.18 -23.68 -14.90
CA GLY A 806 -9.10 -24.18 -15.92
C GLY A 806 -10.49 -24.72 -15.48
N SER A 807 -11.52 -23.92 -15.75
CA SER A 807 -12.96 -24.22 -15.96
C SER A 807 -13.78 -25.07 -14.96
N ASP A 808 -13.22 -26.05 -14.26
CA ASP A 808 -13.93 -26.84 -13.21
C ASP A 808 -13.68 -26.32 -11.79
N ASP A 809 -12.87 -25.26 -11.67
CA ASP A 809 -12.25 -24.77 -10.45
C ASP A 809 -13.13 -23.89 -9.55
N ASP A 810 -14.26 -23.38 -10.02
CA ASP A 810 -15.12 -22.52 -9.20
C ASP A 810 -15.64 -23.27 -7.96
N ARG A 811 -15.79 -24.60 -8.03
CA ARG A 811 -16.18 -25.44 -6.88
C ARG A 811 -15.00 -25.75 -5.96
N HIS A 812 -13.82 -26.00 -6.50
CA HIS A 812 -12.62 -26.36 -5.72
C HIS A 812 -12.03 -25.13 -5.00
N LEU A 813 -11.91 -24.00 -5.70
CA LEU A 813 -11.55 -22.69 -5.16
C LEU A 813 -12.53 -22.26 -4.07
N SER A 814 -13.84 -22.44 -4.30
CA SER A 814 -14.85 -22.24 -3.26
C SER A 814 -14.55 -23.12 -2.05
N SER A 815 -14.37 -24.44 -2.24
CA SER A 815 -14.16 -25.37 -1.12
C SER A 815 -12.96 -25.01 -0.24
N GLU A 816 -11.86 -24.54 -0.83
CA GLU A 816 -10.64 -24.12 -0.11
C GLU A 816 -10.83 -22.77 0.61
N LEU A 817 -11.63 -21.86 0.04
CA LEU A 817 -12.05 -20.59 0.64
C LEU A 817 -12.93 -20.79 1.89
N TYR A 818 -13.68 -21.90 1.93
CA TYR A 818 -14.49 -22.32 3.08
C TYR A 818 -13.78 -23.30 4.03
N ALA A 819 -12.57 -23.77 3.71
CA ALA A 819 -11.83 -24.71 4.55
C ALA A 819 -11.17 -23.98 5.73
N LEU A 820 -11.76 -24.10 6.92
CA LEU A 820 -11.16 -23.61 8.15
C LEU A 820 -10.12 -24.62 8.66
N LYS A 821 -8.83 -24.27 8.54
CA LYS A 821 -7.74 -25.05 9.16
C LYS A 821 -7.67 -24.67 10.65
N TRP A 822 -7.96 -25.62 11.54
CA TRP A 822 -7.89 -25.36 12.98
C TRP A 822 -6.47 -24.96 13.40
N THR A 823 -6.34 -23.84 14.13
CA THR A 823 -5.08 -23.34 14.67
C THR A 823 -5.29 -22.85 16.10
N THR A 824 -4.21 -22.77 16.88
CA THR A 824 -4.26 -22.26 18.27
C THR A 824 -4.73 -20.81 18.35
N LEU A 825 -4.56 -20.03 17.26
CA LEU A 825 -5.06 -18.66 17.17
C LEU A 825 -6.59 -18.56 17.23
N LEU A 826 -7.31 -19.64 16.94
CA LEU A 826 -8.78 -19.66 16.97
C LEU A 826 -9.35 -19.92 18.37
N ILE A 827 -8.52 -20.32 19.33
CA ILE A 827 -8.95 -20.64 20.69
C ILE A 827 -9.60 -19.40 21.37
N PRO A 828 -8.96 -18.22 21.47
CA PRO A 828 -9.60 -17.10 22.16
C PRO A 828 -10.92 -16.62 21.53
N PRO A 829 -11.04 -16.45 20.19
CA PRO A 829 -12.32 -16.11 19.57
C PRO A 829 -13.42 -17.16 19.81
N THR A 830 -13.10 -18.46 19.72
CA THR A 830 -14.08 -19.53 20.01
C THR A 830 -14.54 -19.51 21.46
N THR A 831 -13.62 -19.36 22.40
CA THR A 831 -13.94 -19.27 23.83
C THR A 831 -14.82 -18.06 24.14
N LEU A 832 -14.50 -16.87 23.60
CA LEU A 832 -15.32 -15.67 23.80
C LEU A 832 -16.73 -15.82 23.23
N LEU A 833 -16.85 -16.45 22.06
CA LEU A 833 -18.14 -16.68 21.43
C LEU A 833 -19.01 -17.63 22.27
N ILE A 834 -18.46 -18.76 22.71
CA ILE A 834 -19.19 -19.76 23.52
C ILE A 834 -19.62 -19.15 24.86
N ILE A 835 -18.72 -18.45 25.54
CA ILE A 835 -19.03 -17.84 26.85
C ILE A 835 -20.13 -16.78 26.72
N ASN A 836 -20.10 -15.93 25.69
CA ASN A 836 -21.15 -14.93 25.47
C ASN A 836 -22.50 -15.58 25.10
N LEU A 837 -22.51 -16.64 24.30
CA LEU A 837 -23.73 -17.38 23.97
C LEU A 837 -24.36 -18.03 25.22
N ILE A 838 -23.56 -18.71 26.03
CA ILE A 838 -24.02 -19.32 27.30
C ILE A 838 -24.55 -18.23 28.24
N ALA A 839 -23.82 -17.11 28.35
CA ALA A 839 -24.20 -16.01 29.23
C ALA A 839 -25.53 -15.36 28.82
N ILE A 840 -25.83 -15.23 27.53
CA ILE A 840 -27.15 -14.77 27.05
C ILE A 840 -28.25 -15.72 27.49
N VAL A 841 -28.09 -17.03 27.27
CA VAL A 841 -29.10 -18.04 27.64
C VAL A 841 -29.35 -18.02 29.16
N VAL A 842 -28.28 -18.02 29.96
CA VAL A 842 -28.38 -17.97 31.43
C VAL A 842 -29.00 -16.65 31.90
N GLY A 843 -28.59 -15.52 31.33
CA GLY A 843 -29.09 -14.19 31.68
C GLY A 843 -30.58 -14.02 31.38
N VAL A 844 -31.04 -14.48 30.22
CA VAL A 844 -32.46 -14.48 29.84
C VAL A 844 -33.28 -15.39 30.75
N SER A 845 -32.79 -16.62 30.99
CA SER A 845 -33.48 -17.58 31.89
C SER A 845 -33.66 -17.01 33.31
N LYS A 846 -32.60 -16.41 33.87
CA LYS A 846 -32.65 -15.77 35.19
C LYS A 846 -33.63 -14.58 35.23
N ALA A 847 -33.73 -13.81 34.16
CA ALA A 847 -34.65 -12.68 34.09
C ALA A 847 -36.12 -13.12 33.97
N LEU A 848 -36.40 -14.17 33.21
CA LEU A 848 -37.74 -14.75 33.09
C LEU A 848 -38.24 -15.31 34.44
N ASN A 849 -37.34 -15.92 35.22
CA ASN A 849 -37.67 -16.48 36.54
C ASN A 849 -37.92 -15.41 37.62
N ASN A 850 -37.42 -14.18 37.43
CA ASN A 850 -37.50 -13.09 38.41
C ASN A 850 -38.66 -12.10 38.16
N ALA A 851 -39.75 -12.56 37.53
CA ALA A 851 -41.03 -11.84 37.40
C ALA A 851 -40.93 -10.38 36.92
N TYR A 852 -40.12 -10.14 35.87
CA TYR A 852 -40.06 -8.87 35.15
C TYR A 852 -39.43 -7.66 35.87
N VAL A 853 -38.84 -7.81 37.06
CA VAL A 853 -38.27 -6.68 37.83
C VAL A 853 -36.95 -6.14 37.24
N THR A 854 -36.26 -6.87 36.34
CA THR A 854 -34.88 -6.54 35.90
C THR A 854 -34.70 -6.29 34.40
N TRP A 855 -35.77 -5.97 33.66
CA TRP A 855 -35.71 -5.84 32.18
C TRP A 855 -34.80 -4.71 31.66
N GLY A 856 -34.76 -3.56 32.33
CA GLY A 856 -33.91 -2.43 31.93
C GLY A 856 -32.41 -2.80 31.92
N PRO A 857 -31.84 -3.22 33.07
CA PRO A 857 -30.45 -3.67 33.15
C PRO A 857 -30.15 -4.90 32.27
N LEU A 858 -31.13 -5.79 32.08
CA LEU A 858 -30.98 -6.94 31.18
C LEU A 858 -30.79 -6.49 29.73
N PHE A 859 -31.57 -5.53 29.24
CA PHE A 859 -31.47 -5.05 27.87
C PHE A 859 -30.09 -4.49 27.54
N GLY A 860 -29.52 -3.66 28.44
CA GLY A 860 -28.16 -3.12 28.26
C GLY A 860 -27.09 -4.21 28.21
N LYS A 861 -27.19 -5.22 29.08
CA LYS A 861 -26.26 -6.37 29.08
C LYS A 861 -26.37 -7.22 27.82
N LEU A 862 -27.59 -7.48 27.35
CA LEU A 862 -27.86 -8.22 26.12
C LEU A 862 -27.34 -7.46 24.89
N LEU A 863 -27.51 -6.14 24.85
CA LEU A 863 -27.02 -5.30 23.75
C LEU A 863 -25.49 -5.42 23.60
N PHE A 864 -24.74 -5.35 24.70
CA PHE A 864 -23.29 -5.51 24.66
C PHE A 864 -22.86 -6.93 24.25
N ALA A 865 -23.52 -7.96 24.78
CA ALA A 865 -23.21 -9.34 24.39
C ALA A 865 -23.54 -9.60 22.91
N PHE A 866 -24.64 -9.02 22.41
CA PHE A 866 -25.03 -9.09 21.01
C PHE A 866 -24.02 -8.37 20.10
N TRP A 867 -23.51 -7.20 20.50
CA TRP A 867 -22.44 -6.50 19.79
C TRP A 867 -21.21 -7.39 19.59
N VAL A 868 -20.76 -8.11 20.63
CA VAL A 868 -19.62 -9.05 20.52
C VAL A 868 -19.92 -10.17 19.53
N ILE A 869 -21.09 -10.79 19.61
CA ILE A 869 -21.47 -11.90 18.73
C ILE A 869 -21.58 -11.44 17.27
N VAL A 870 -22.13 -10.26 17.00
CA VAL A 870 -22.24 -9.72 15.64
C VAL A 870 -20.86 -9.45 15.03
N HIS A 871 -19.89 -9.00 15.82
CA HIS A 871 -18.51 -8.78 15.32
C HIS A 871 -17.78 -10.10 15.07
N LEU A 872 -18.03 -11.12 15.89
CA LEU A 872 -17.48 -12.47 15.71
C LEU A 872 -18.31 -13.34 14.75
N TYR A 873 -19.41 -12.83 14.19
CA TYR A 873 -20.31 -13.59 13.33
C TYR A 873 -19.67 -14.12 12.04
N PRO A 874 -18.82 -13.36 11.31
CA PRO A 874 -18.11 -13.91 10.14
C PRO A 874 -17.22 -15.10 10.51
N PHE A 875 -16.62 -15.05 11.70
CA PHE A 875 -15.82 -16.15 12.25
C PHE A 875 -16.69 -17.36 12.60
N LEU A 876 -17.84 -17.16 13.25
CA LEU A 876 -18.83 -18.22 13.49
C LEU A 876 -19.29 -18.88 12.19
N LYS A 877 -19.62 -18.08 11.16
CA LYS A 877 -19.93 -18.60 9.81
C LYS A 877 -18.79 -19.42 9.22
N GLY A 878 -17.54 -19.03 9.45
CA GLY A 878 -16.36 -19.78 9.02
C GLY A 878 -16.22 -21.14 9.70
N LEU A 879 -16.48 -21.22 11.02
CA LEU A 879 -16.44 -22.48 11.79
C LEU A 879 -17.52 -23.47 11.36
N LEU A 880 -18.69 -22.97 10.93
CA LEU A 880 -19.84 -23.77 10.53
C LEU A 880 -19.76 -24.24 9.06
N GLY A 881 -18.60 -24.09 8.42
CA GLY A 881 -18.42 -24.23 6.98
C GLY A 881 -18.78 -25.60 6.41
N ARG A 882 -19.95 -25.68 5.75
CA ARG A 882 -20.18 -26.54 4.56
C ARG A 882 -21.39 -26.16 3.68
N HIS A 883 -22.34 -25.31 4.12
CA HIS A 883 -23.47 -24.91 3.26
C HIS A 883 -23.81 -23.42 3.37
N ASN A 884 -23.45 -22.65 2.35
CA ASN A 884 -23.80 -21.23 2.23
C ASN A 884 -25.28 -20.99 1.85
N ARG A 885 -26.12 -22.04 1.81
CA ARG A 885 -27.57 -21.91 1.53
C ARG A 885 -28.48 -22.28 2.70
N THR A 886 -28.01 -22.98 3.72
CA THR A 886 -28.85 -23.42 4.86
C THR A 886 -28.06 -23.60 6.17
N PRO A 887 -27.41 -22.55 6.74
CA PRO A 887 -26.82 -22.65 8.08
C PRO A 887 -27.87 -22.46 9.20
N THR A 888 -29.04 -21.89 8.88
CA THR A 888 -29.99 -21.42 9.90
C THR A 888 -30.80 -22.55 10.52
N ILE A 889 -31.16 -23.58 9.76
CA ILE A 889 -32.14 -24.60 10.21
C ILE A 889 -31.50 -25.57 11.23
N VAL A 890 -30.24 -25.96 11.05
CA VAL A 890 -29.56 -26.96 11.89
C VAL A 890 -28.99 -26.39 13.20
N ILE A 891 -28.90 -25.06 13.36
CA ILE A 891 -28.46 -24.43 14.63
C ILE A 891 -29.65 -23.88 15.41
N VAL A 892 -30.71 -23.41 14.73
CA VAL A 892 -31.98 -23.09 15.40
C VAL A 892 -32.55 -24.34 16.09
N TRP A 893 -32.35 -25.53 15.51
CA TRP A 893 -32.89 -26.79 16.05
C TRP A 893 -32.20 -27.38 17.29
N PRO A 894 -30.90 -27.17 17.59
CA PRO A 894 -30.29 -27.48 18.89
C PRO A 894 -30.30 -26.32 19.89
N VAL A 895 -30.34 -25.06 19.45
CA VAL A 895 -30.48 -23.89 20.34
C VAL A 895 -31.87 -23.86 20.99
N ALA A 896 -32.93 -24.25 20.27
CA ALA A 896 -34.26 -24.38 20.86
C ALA A 896 -34.35 -25.46 21.98
N PRO A 897 -33.88 -26.71 21.80
CA PRO A 897 -33.82 -27.73 22.85
C PRO A 897 -32.88 -27.41 24.01
N THR A 898 -31.75 -26.72 23.80
CA THR A 898 -30.87 -26.30 24.92
C THR A 898 -31.47 -25.16 25.74
N GLY A 899 -32.23 -24.25 25.12
CA GLY A 899 -33.13 -23.32 25.81
C GLY A 899 -34.24 -24.05 26.59
N LEU A 900 -34.81 -25.13 26.02
CA LEU A 900 -35.80 -25.98 26.69
C LEU A 900 -35.23 -26.86 27.81
N ARG A 901 -33.98 -27.33 27.70
CA ARG A 901 -33.28 -28.12 28.74
C ARG A 901 -32.88 -27.26 29.92
N THR A 902 -32.44 -26.03 29.68
CA THR A 902 -32.21 -25.03 30.75
C THR A 902 -33.52 -24.55 31.39
N HIS A 903 -34.62 -24.47 30.63
CA HIS A 903 -35.96 -24.25 31.20
C HIS A 903 -36.46 -25.40 32.09
N ARG A 904 -35.99 -26.65 31.90
CA ARG A 904 -36.32 -27.79 32.77
C ARG A 904 -35.49 -27.89 34.06
N VAL A 905 -34.45 -27.07 34.22
CA VAL A 905 -33.68 -26.98 35.47
C VAL A 905 -33.89 -25.57 36.04
N PRO A 906 -35.04 -25.35 36.71
CA PRO A 906 -35.01 -25.36 38.17
C PRO A 906 -36.34 -25.84 38.79
N LYS A 907 -36.41 -27.12 39.18
CA LYS A 907 -37.30 -27.62 40.25
C LYS A 907 -36.65 -28.85 40.88
N VAL A 908 -35.49 -28.68 41.49
CA VAL A 908 -35.06 -29.59 42.57
C VAL A 908 -35.07 -28.73 43.81
N ALA A 909 -36.04 -29.02 44.68
CA ALA A 909 -36.17 -28.38 45.97
C ALA A 909 -34.89 -28.57 46.78
N ASP A 910 -34.39 -27.48 47.38
CA ASP A 910 -33.45 -27.57 48.48
C ASP A 910 -34.07 -28.44 49.59
N PRO A 911 -33.37 -29.44 50.14
CA PRO A 911 -33.89 -30.21 51.25
C PRO A 911 -33.82 -29.37 52.52
N VAL A 912 -34.97 -28.78 52.89
CA VAL A 912 -35.22 -28.25 54.23
C VAL A 912 -35.41 -29.42 55.19
N GLY A 913 -34.65 -29.40 56.30
CA GLY A 913 -35.10 -29.94 57.58
C GLY A 913 -34.81 -31.41 57.86
N SER A 914 -33.81 -31.65 58.72
CA SER A 914 -33.67 -32.90 59.47
C SER A 914 -34.91 -33.17 60.34
N PRO A 915 -35.49 -34.39 60.33
CA PRO A 915 -36.51 -34.74 61.31
C PRO A 915 -35.83 -35.17 62.62
N ARG A 916 -36.04 -34.40 63.70
CA ARG A 916 -35.79 -34.88 65.07
C ARG A 916 -36.93 -35.81 65.47
N ALA A 917 -36.57 -36.99 65.96
CA ALA A 917 -37.47 -38.01 66.50
C ALA A 917 -38.26 -37.52 67.73
N PRO A 918 -39.47 -38.03 67.97
CA PRO A 918 -40.22 -37.76 69.19
C PRO A 918 -39.75 -38.71 70.32
N GLY A 919 -39.24 -38.13 71.41
CA GLY A 919 -39.08 -38.77 72.73
C GLY A 919 -40.19 -38.32 73.68
N PRO A 920 -40.49 -39.07 74.75
CA PRO A 920 -41.84 -39.21 75.29
C PRO A 920 -42.31 -38.03 76.15
N ALA A 921 -43.62 -37.87 76.19
CA ALA A 921 -44.35 -37.01 77.10
C ALA A 921 -44.08 -37.37 78.57
N GLY A 922 -43.64 -36.38 79.35
CA GLY A 922 -43.82 -36.33 80.79
C GLY A 922 -44.97 -35.40 81.11
N ASN A 923 -46.04 -35.97 81.67
CA ASN A 923 -47.13 -35.26 82.33
C ASN A 923 -46.61 -34.30 83.40
N THR A 924 -47.20 -33.12 83.50
CA THR A 924 -47.69 -32.62 84.79
C THR A 924 -48.95 -31.79 84.56
N TYR A 925 -50.02 -32.30 85.17
CA TYR A 925 -51.34 -31.72 85.38
C TYR A 925 -51.37 -30.19 85.59
N LYS A 926 -52.13 -29.48 84.77
CA LYS A 926 -53.44 -28.89 85.12
C LYS A 926 -54.10 -28.24 83.91
#